data_AF-A0A0B8PHR2-F1
#
_entry.id   AF-A0A0B8PHR2-F1
#
_cell.length_a   1.000
_cell.length_b   1.000
_cell.length_c   1.000
_cell.angle_alpha   90.00
_cell.angle_beta   90.00
_cell.angle_gamma   90.00
#
_symmetry.space_group_name_H-M   'P 1'
#
loop_
_entity.id
_entity.type
_entity.pdbx_description
1 polymer ?
#
loop_
_entity_poly.entity_id
_entity_poly.type
_entity_poly.pdbx_seq_one_letter_code
_entity_poly.pdbx_strand_id
1 'polypeptide(L)'
;MEQETAFEQITEKYPQVIEIWSPENLEQLKRVTEFSRFITDRLDVDPEFVELLPSMLADESRYEDYRERLKAELAECFDENALMKKLRLFRHRELAWIAWRDINDLGPVEHSLQHVSELAEAIIFETYAWHYKACCTLWGTPTNAEGEEQALLIIGMGKLGGGELNFSSDIDLIFTYPENGETGGARRSIANAQFFTRLGQRIIKSLDQQTIDGFCYRVDMRLRPFGDSGPLVMSFAALEDYYQEQGRDWERYAMVKARVMGREMYPQYQELRQMLRPFVFRRYIDFSAIQSLRRMKSMITAEVRRRGLQNNIKLGPGGIREVEFIAQVFQLIRGGREPSLRGRGLLSTLEAIKEQGLLKPAEVDGMREAYLFLRKLENLLQAAEDKQTQTLPDTAEKQASLAKVMGFADYAELLEALHAHTSHVHQVFDDLIGGEDEQEQGIEPVFIESWTVAADKQALETIFDEGQGRLKEKSATELAEVLHRFKGELGKKTLGPRGREVINHLMPKVLSSIWAHPEGEFGLERVLSVLSKIITRTTYLELLDEHPAALEQLVRLCTASPMITELLGKYPILLDELLDPQQLYRPVELTSYRAELGEYLARIPEEDMEQQMEALRQFKQTCILRIAAADIAGVLPVMKVSDHLTYLAEAIVEQVVNQAWSQMKAKYGEPNHLNDGKGFAVLGYGKVGGWELGYNSDLDVVFVHDCPTSSITDGEKCIDGRQFYLRLAQRIIHLFSTRTASGILYEVDTRLRPSGASGLMVSPIEAFEEYQQTEAWTWEHQPWSELELFMARMHWFLRLMKCVIRCYNKAEIAKR
;
A
#
# COMPACT_ATOMS: atom_id res chain seq x y z
N MET A 1 -15.35 -29.82 58.96
CA MET A 1 -16.38 -29.19 58.13
C MET A 1 -15.82 -29.19 56.73
N GLU A 2 -16.22 -30.18 55.93
CA GLU A 2 -15.93 -30.15 54.49
C GLU A 2 -16.56 -28.85 53.94
N GLN A 3 -15.79 -28.08 53.17
CA GLN A 3 -16.33 -26.91 52.49
C GLN A 3 -17.31 -27.43 51.43
N GLU A 4 -18.58 -27.03 51.53
CA GLU A 4 -19.57 -27.25 50.46
C GLU A 4 -19.00 -26.78 49.13
N THR A 5 -19.18 -27.61 48.11
CA THR A 5 -18.78 -27.30 46.74
C THR A 5 -19.62 -26.13 46.19
N ALA A 6 -19.08 -25.39 45.22
CA ALA A 6 -19.81 -24.29 44.57
C ALA A 6 -21.15 -24.75 43.95
N PHE A 7 -21.19 -25.99 43.47
CA PHE A 7 -22.40 -26.64 42.99
C PHE A 7 -23.45 -26.77 44.12
N GLU A 8 -23.07 -27.35 45.26
CA GLU A 8 -23.95 -27.53 46.42
C GLU A 8 -24.52 -26.19 46.89
N GLN A 9 -23.68 -25.16 47.03
CA GLN A 9 -24.09 -23.82 47.44
C GLN A 9 -25.16 -23.21 46.51
N ILE A 10 -24.99 -23.33 45.19
CA ILE A 10 -25.98 -22.84 44.22
C ILE A 10 -27.28 -23.65 44.30
N THR A 11 -27.18 -24.98 44.43
CA THR A 11 -28.35 -25.87 44.54
C THR A 11 -29.18 -25.62 45.80
N GLU A 12 -28.52 -25.33 46.92
CA GLU A 12 -29.21 -25.02 48.19
C GLU A 12 -29.81 -23.62 48.22
N LYS A 13 -29.20 -22.67 47.50
CA LYS A 13 -29.67 -21.29 47.43
C LYS A 13 -30.92 -21.13 46.55
N TYR A 14 -31.04 -21.92 45.48
CA TYR A 14 -32.15 -21.84 44.52
C TYR A 14 -32.88 -23.18 44.29
N PRO A 15 -33.36 -23.87 45.36
CA PRO A 15 -33.83 -25.25 45.25
C PRO A 15 -35.04 -25.39 44.31
N GLN A 16 -35.97 -24.43 44.37
CA GLN A 16 -37.20 -24.46 43.56
C GLN A 16 -36.95 -24.23 42.06
N VAL A 17 -35.91 -23.46 41.71
CA VAL A 17 -35.57 -23.18 40.31
C VAL A 17 -34.78 -24.35 39.72
N ILE A 18 -33.86 -24.90 40.51
CA ILE A 18 -32.95 -25.97 40.10
C ILE A 18 -33.67 -27.32 39.94
N GLU A 19 -34.75 -27.57 40.70
CA GLU A 19 -35.61 -28.76 40.50
C GLU A 19 -36.21 -28.83 39.09
N ILE A 20 -36.31 -27.71 38.36
CA ILE A 20 -36.89 -27.62 37.02
C ILE A 20 -35.82 -27.82 35.94
N TRP A 21 -34.52 -27.79 36.29
CA TRP A 21 -33.45 -27.98 35.33
C TRP A 21 -33.39 -29.43 34.84
N SER A 22 -33.02 -29.62 33.56
CA SER A 22 -32.83 -30.96 33.00
C SER A 22 -31.63 -31.66 33.66
N PRO A 23 -31.62 -33.00 33.74
CA PRO A 23 -30.46 -33.75 34.24
C PRO A 23 -29.15 -33.43 33.51
N GLU A 24 -29.26 -33.13 32.21
CA GLU A 24 -28.13 -32.71 31.38
C GLU A 24 -27.59 -31.35 31.81
N ASN A 25 -28.45 -30.34 32.01
CA ASN A 25 -28.05 -29.02 32.46
C ASN A 25 -27.42 -29.06 33.87
N LEU A 26 -27.89 -29.96 34.74
CA LEU A 26 -27.30 -30.17 36.07
C LEU A 26 -25.89 -30.76 36.00
N GLU A 27 -25.63 -31.68 35.07
CA GLU A 27 -24.29 -32.24 34.87
C GLU A 27 -23.34 -31.21 34.25
N GLN A 28 -23.81 -30.42 33.30
CA GLN A 28 -23.07 -29.28 32.76
C GLN A 28 -22.77 -28.24 33.85
N LEU A 29 -23.74 -27.96 34.74
CA LEU A 29 -23.57 -27.03 35.85
C LEU A 29 -22.43 -27.45 36.78
N LYS A 30 -22.32 -28.74 37.12
CA LYS A 30 -21.19 -29.25 37.93
C LYS A 30 -19.86 -28.91 37.31
N ARG A 31 -19.66 -29.27 36.02
CA ARG A 31 -18.41 -29.00 35.29
C ARG A 31 -18.08 -27.51 35.27
N VAL A 32 -19.10 -26.67 35.04
CA VAL A 32 -18.94 -25.22 35.01
C VAL A 32 -18.55 -24.66 36.37
N THR A 33 -19.19 -25.11 37.45
CA THR A 33 -18.87 -24.65 38.82
C THR A 33 -17.51 -25.14 39.31
N GLU A 34 -17.01 -26.27 38.80
CA GLU A 34 -15.64 -26.75 39.06
C GLU A 34 -14.56 -25.90 38.37
N PHE A 35 -14.87 -25.31 37.20
CA PHE A 35 -13.89 -24.62 36.36
C PHE A 35 -13.98 -23.09 36.42
N SER A 36 -15.18 -22.52 36.31
CA SER A 36 -15.41 -21.08 36.16
C SER A 36 -15.97 -20.46 37.43
N ARG A 37 -15.08 -19.77 38.13
CA ARG A 37 -15.48 -18.85 39.21
C ARG A 37 -16.31 -17.69 38.67
N PHE A 38 -16.03 -17.21 37.46
CA PHE A 38 -16.82 -16.16 36.84
C PHE A 38 -18.30 -16.53 36.76
N ILE A 39 -18.65 -17.70 36.21
CA ILE A 39 -20.06 -18.12 36.10
C ILE A 39 -20.67 -18.34 37.49
N THR A 40 -19.93 -18.99 38.40
CA THR A 40 -20.37 -19.22 39.78
C THR A 40 -20.72 -17.91 40.50
N ASP A 41 -19.83 -16.92 40.44
CA ASP A 41 -20.01 -15.59 41.03
C ASP A 41 -21.16 -14.79 40.35
N ARG A 42 -21.65 -15.19 39.17
CA ARG A 42 -22.85 -14.60 38.53
C ARG A 42 -24.13 -15.29 39.00
N LEU A 43 -24.14 -16.62 39.01
CA LEU A 43 -25.30 -17.39 39.48
C LEU A 43 -25.61 -17.08 40.96
N ASP A 44 -24.58 -16.79 41.77
CA ASP A 44 -24.78 -16.43 43.18
C ASP A 44 -25.48 -15.06 43.38
N VAL A 45 -25.29 -14.11 42.47
CA VAL A 45 -25.75 -12.71 42.67
C VAL A 45 -26.95 -12.32 41.80
N ASP A 46 -27.29 -13.11 40.78
CA ASP A 46 -28.34 -12.82 39.80
C ASP A 46 -29.39 -13.96 39.74
N PRO A 47 -30.40 -13.95 40.64
CA PRO A 47 -31.45 -14.97 40.68
C PRO A 47 -32.25 -15.08 39.37
N GLU A 48 -32.51 -13.94 38.72
CA GLU A 48 -33.24 -13.89 37.45
C GLU A 48 -32.44 -14.63 36.35
N PHE A 49 -31.11 -14.52 36.37
CA PHE A 49 -30.27 -15.28 35.45
C PHE A 49 -30.35 -16.79 35.70
N VAL A 50 -30.41 -17.26 36.95
CA VAL A 50 -30.57 -18.70 37.27
C VAL A 50 -31.89 -19.25 36.70
N GLU A 51 -32.96 -18.45 36.73
CA GLU A 51 -34.26 -18.81 36.15
C GLU A 51 -34.24 -18.82 34.62
N LEU A 52 -33.57 -17.83 34.00
CA LEU A 52 -33.53 -17.68 32.55
C LEU A 52 -32.56 -18.65 31.87
N LEU A 53 -31.46 -19.01 32.53
CA LEU A 53 -30.33 -19.72 31.90
C LEU A 53 -30.72 -21.03 31.21
N PRO A 54 -31.58 -21.92 31.77
CA PRO A 54 -32.01 -23.12 31.06
C PRO A 54 -32.67 -22.85 29.70
N SER A 55 -33.47 -21.78 29.62
CA SER A 55 -34.10 -21.37 28.36
C SER A 55 -33.07 -20.79 27.39
N MET A 56 -32.09 -20.04 27.90
CA MET A 56 -30.99 -19.53 27.08
C MET A 56 -30.12 -20.66 26.52
N LEU A 57 -29.85 -21.70 27.32
CA LEU A 57 -29.04 -22.85 26.91
C LEU A 57 -29.72 -23.73 25.85
N ALA A 58 -31.05 -23.63 25.70
CA ALA A 58 -31.78 -24.32 24.64
C ALA A 58 -31.50 -23.72 23.25
N ASP A 59 -31.03 -22.47 23.17
CA ASP A 59 -30.65 -21.83 21.92
C ASP A 59 -29.26 -22.29 21.48
N GLU A 60 -29.10 -22.58 20.18
CA GLU A 60 -27.79 -22.89 19.57
C GLU A 60 -26.99 -21.64 19.21
N SER A 61 -27.69 -20.54 18.91
CA SER A 61 -27.16 -19.22 18.59
C SER A 61 -28.06 -18.15 19.18
N ARG A 62 -27.47 -17.01 19.52
CA ARG A 62 -28.11 -15.86 20.19
C ARG A 62 -27.62 -14.51 19.67
N TYR A 63 -26.62 -14.50 18.78
CA TYR A 63 -25.94 -13.27 18.38
C TYR A 63 -26.75 -12.43 17.38
N GLU A 64 -27.62 -13.04 16.57
CA GLU A 64 -28.44 -12.32 15.58
C GLU A 64 -29.29 -11.22 16.24
N ASP A 65 -29.81 -11.49 17.44
CA ASP A 65 -30.78 -10.64 18.14
C ASP A 65 -30.16 -9.79 19.26
N TYR A 66 -28.83 -9.80 19.43
CA TYR A 66 -28.19 -9.04 20.53
C TYR A 66 -28.53 -7.56 20.50
N ARG A 67 -28.51 -6.94 19.32
CA ARG A 67 -28.86 -5.54 19.11
C ARG A 67 -30.29 -5.24 19.53
N GLU A 68 -31.24 -6.07 19.08
CA GLU A 68 -32.67 -5.84 19.31
C GLU A 68 -33.06 -6.06 20.76
N ARG A 69 -32.57 -7.14 21.38
CA ARG A 69 -32.80 -7.44 22.80
C ARG A 69 -32.22 -6.35 23.70
N LEU A 70 -30.97 -5.96 23.46
CA LEU A 70 -30.34 -4.90 24.25
C LEU A 70 -31.07 -3.56 24.05
N LYS A 71 -31.41 -3.18 22.82
CA LYS A 71 -32.17 -1.95 22.55
C LYS A 71 -33.49 -1.90 23.30
N ALA A 72 -34.22 -3.02 23.37
CA ALA A 72 -35.46 -3.11 24.13
C ALA A 72 -35.23 -2.87 25.64
N GLU A 73 -34.20 -3.49 26.22
CA GLU A 73 -33.85 -3.27 27.63
C GLU A 73 -33.41 -1.83 27.92
N LEU A 74 -32.69 -1.19 27.00
CA LEU A 74 -32.21 0.19 27.16
C LEU A 74 -33.31 1.24 26.94
N ALA A 75 -34.41 0.90 26.26
CA ALA A 75 -35.53 1.81 26.05
C ALA A 75 -36.25 2.19 27.36
N GLU A 76 -36.15 1.35 28.39
CA GLU A 76 -36.72 1.58 29.72
C GLU A 76 -35.78 2.38 30.64
N CYS A 77 -34.56 2.69 30.19
CA CYS A 77 -33.57 3.42 30.99
C CYS A 77 -33.78 4.94 30.88
N PHE A 78 -34.13 5.58 31.99
CA PHE A 78 -34.36 7.03 32.08
C PHE A 78 -33.12 7.84 32.45
N ASP A 79 -32.07 7.20 32.97
CA ASP A 79 -30.82 7.84 33.37
C ASP A 79 -29.57 6.99 33.07
N GLU A 80 -28.40 7.60 33.23
CA GLU A 80 -27.10 6.99 32.93
C GLU A 80 -26.76 5.83 33.88
N ASN A 81 -27.28 5.83 35.12
CA ASN A 81 -27.01 4.76 36.09
C ASN A 81 -27.80 3.48 35.71
N ALA A 82 -29.07 3.63 35.33
CA ALA A 82 -29.91 2.54 34.85
C ALA A 82 -29.32 1.93 33.58
N LEU A 83 -28.90 2.78 32.63
CA LEU A 83 -28.18 2.37 31.42
C LEU A 83 -26.94 1.52 31.78
N MET A 84 -26.06 2.05 32.63
CA MET A 84 -24.82 1.38 33.02
C MET A 84 -25.06 0.01 33.67
N LYS A 85 -26.06 -0.09 34.55
CA LYS A 85 -26.44 -1.35 35.18
C LYS A 85 -26.92 -2.37 34.14
N LYS A 86 -27.84 -1.97 33.25
CA LYS A 86 -28.40 -2.86 32.22
C LYS A 86 -27.34 -3.38 31.24
N LEU A 87 -26.43 -2.51 30.79
CA LEU A 87 -25.31 -2.92 29.93
C LEU A 87 -24.44 -4.02 30.57
N ARG A 88 -24.13 -3.89 31.87
CA ARG A 88 -23.28 -4.84 32.62
C ARG A 88 -23.98 -6.18 32.84
N LEU A 89 -25.26 -6.15 33.22
CA LEU A 89 -26.05 -7.36 33.37
C LEU A 89 -26.16 -8.12 32.04
N PHE A 90 -26.47 -7.42 30.95
CA PHE A 90 -26.54 -8.01 29.62
C PHE A 90 -25.21 -8.66 29.21
N ARG A 91 -24.09 -7.93 29.37
CA ARG A 91 -22.74 -8.45 29.10
C ARG A 91 -22.43 -9.71 29.91
N HIS A 92 -22.70 -9.69 31.22
CA HIS A 92 -22.40 -10.81 32.09
C HIS A 92 -23.22 -12.06 31.78
N ARG A 93 -24.52 -11.91 31.53
CA ARG A 93 -25.42 -13.03 31.23
C ARG A 93 -25.05 -13.70 29.90
N GLU A 94 -24.79 -12.90 28.87
CA GLU A 94 -24.42 -13.44 27.55
C GLU A 94 -23.00 -14.02 27.54
N LEU A 95 -22.01 -13.41 28.22
CA LEU A 95 -20.68 -14.03 28.37
C LEU A 95 -20.73 -15.32 29.20
N ALA A 96 -21.56 -15.40 30.24
CA ALA A 96 -21.73 -16.63 31.01
C ALA A 96 -22.30 -17.75 30.12
N TRP A 97 -23.26 -17.43 29.24
CA TRP A 97 -23.75 -18.37 28.24
C TRP A 97 -22.66 -18.82 27.26
N ILE A 98 -21.83 -17.90 26.75
CA ILE A 98 -20.73 -18.23 25.83
C ILE A 98 -19.71 -19.15 26.53
N ALA A 99 -19.25 -18.78 27.72
CA ALA A 99 -18.31 -19.59 28.50
C ALA A 99 -18.88 -20.97 28.86
N TRP A 100 -20.19 -21.05 29.17
CA TRP A 100 -20.85 -22.31 29.45
C TRP A 100 -20.72 -23.29 28.28
N ARG A 101 -20.92 -22.81 27.05
CA ARG A 101 -20.79 -23.63 25.84
C ARG A 101 -19.34 -24.05 25.59
N ASP A 102 -18.39 -23.15 25.77
CA ASP A 102 -16.95 -23.46 25.61
C ASP A 102 -16.48 -24.51 26.63
N ILE A 103 -16.87 -24.38 27.90
CA ILE A 103 -16.48 -25.30 28.99
C ILE A 103 -17.07 -26.70 28.79
N ASN A 104 -18.29 -26.78 28.24
CA ASN A 104 -18.97 -28.05 28.00
C ASN A 104 -18.75 -28.60 26.57
N ASP A 105 -17.92 -27.95 25.77
CA ASP A 105 -17.61 -28.34 24.38
C ASP A 105 -18.85 -28.48 23.49
N LEU A 106 -19.82 -27.56 23.64
CA LEU A 106 -21.11 -27.60 22.95
C LEU A 106 -21.08 -26.98 21.54
N GLY A 107 -19.91 -26.65 21.01
CA GLY A 107 -19.76 -26.05 19.69
C GLY A 107 -18.32 -25.67 19.36
N PRO A 108 -18.04 -25.36 18.08
CA PRO A 108 -16.72 -24.92 17.65
C PRO A 108 -16.39 -23.54 18.23
N VAL A 109 -15.10 -23.29 18.50
CA VAL A 109 -14.63 -22.02 19.08
C VAL A 109 -14.95 -20.81 18.19
N GLU A 110 -15.06 -21.00 16.88
CA GLU A 110 -15.48 -19.95 15.95
C GLU A 110 -16.82 -19.31 16.34
N HIS A 111 -17.77 -20.11 16.84
CA HIS A 111 -19.05 -19.59 17.29
C HIS A 111 -18.86 -18.67 18.50
N SER A 112 -18.03 -19.07 19.46
CA SER A 112 -17.71 -18.24 20.62
C SER A 112 -17.01 -16.94 20.23
N LEU A 113 -16.06 -16.99 19.30
CA LEU A 113 -15.41 -15.78 18.77
C LEU A 113 -16.40 -14.81 18.10
N GLN A 114 -17.34 -15.35 17.31
CA GLN A 114 -18.39 -14.56 16.68
C GLN A 114 -19.30 -13.94 17.73
N HIS A 115 -19.82 -14.74 18.65
CA HIS A 115 -20.70 -14.29 19.72
C HIS A 115 -20.08 -13.19 20.59
N VAL A 116 -18.84 -13.34 21.02
CA VAL A 116 -18.17 -12.30 21.83
C VAL A 116 -18.03 -11.00 21.03
N SER A 117 -17.71 -11.10 19.73
CA SER A 117 -17.54 -9.94 18.84
C SER A 117 -18.86 -9.20 18.59
N GLU A 118 -19.93 -9.94 18.30
CA GLU A 118 -21.27 -9.39 18.07
C GLU A 118 -21.87 -8.81 19.36
N LEU A 119 -21.61 -9.44 20.51
CA LEU A 119 -22.01 -8.90 21.82
C LEU A 119 -21.33 -7.55 22.09
N ALA A 120 -20.02 -7.46 21.82
CA ALA A 120 -19.27 -6.22 21.97
C ALA A 120 -19.80 -5.13 21.05
N GLU A 121 -20.02 -5.43 19.78
CA GLU A 121 -20.61 -4.49 18.82
C GLU A 121 -22.00 -4.04 19.26
N ALA A 122 -22.83 -4.95 19.77
CA ALA A 122 -24.16 -4.61 20.23
C ALA A 122 -24.13 -3.65 21.42
N ILE A 123 -23.30 -3.94 22.40
CA ILE A 123 -23.10 -3.08 23.56
C ILE A 123 -22.56 -1.72 23.16
N ILE A 124 -21.55 -1.66 22.28
CA ILE A 124 -20.96 -0.40 21.80
C ILE A 124 -22.00 0.46 21.09
N PHE A 125 -22.71 -0.12 20.13
CA PHE A 125 -23.60 0.66 19.27
C PHE A 125 -24.87 1.11 19.99
N GLU A 126 -25.50 0.23 20.78
CA GLU A 126 -26.72 0.63 21.50
C GLU A 126 -26.41 1.63 22.62
N THR A 127 -25.20 1.57 23.21
CA THR A 127 -24.69 2.64 24.09
C THR A 127 -24.53 3.96 23.34
N TYR A 128 -23.96 3.94 22.13
CA TYR A 128 -23.88 5.12 21.27
C TYR A 128 -25.25 5.68 20.94
N ALA A 129 -26.20 4.84 20.50
CA ALA A 129 -27.53 5.26 20.09
C ALA A 129 -28.30 5.94 21.23
N TRP A 130 -28.20 5.38 22.45
CA TRP A 130 -28.81 5.97 23.65
C TRP A 130 -28.19 7.34 23.97
N HIS A 131 -26.86 7.43 24.02
CA HIS A 131 -26.17 8.68 24.35
C HIS A 131 -26.32 9.75 23.27
N TYR A 132 -26.34 9.37 21.99
CA TYR A 132 -26.52 10.31 20.88
C TYR A 132 -27.88 11.02 21.03
N LYS A 133 -28.97 10.26 21.24
CA LYS A 133 -30.32 10.82 21.47
C LYS A 133 -30.36 11.76 22.68
N ALA A 134 -29.72 11.36 23.79
CA ALA A 134 -29.67 12.18 25.00
C ALA A 134 -28.87 13.48 24.77
N CYS A 135 -27.72 13.40 24.09
CA CYS A 135 -26.89 14.56 23.75
C CYS A 135 -27.57 15.50 22.76
N CYS A 136 -28.27 14.99 21.74
CA CYS A 136 -29.05 15.81 20.81
C CYS A 136 -30.15 16.60 21.53
N THR A 137 -30.80 16.00 22.53
CA THR A 137 -31.80 16.69 23.35
C THR A 137 -31.19 17.83 24.17
N LEU A 138 -29.96 17.66 24.66
CA LEU A 138 -29.28 18.63 25.51
C LEU A 138 -28.59 19.76 24.74
N TRP A 139 -27.97 19.44 23.61
CA TRP A 139 -27.07 20.34 22.89
C TRP A 139 -27.48 20.60 21.44
N GLY A 140 -28.53 19.95 20.94
CA GLY A 140 -28.96 20.03 19.55
C GLY A 140 -28.32 18.95 18.68
N THR A 141 -28.83 18.79 17.46
CA THR A 141 -28.35 17.80 16.50
C THR A 141 -27.18 18.37 15.71
N PRO A 142 -26.01 17.72 15.67
CA PRO A 142 -24.86 18.19 14.88
C PRO A 142 -25.19 18.14 13.38
N THR A 143 -24.95 19.24 12.67
CA THR A 143 -25.17 19.33 11.21
C THR A 143 -23.93 19.88 10.50
N ASN A 144 -23.78 19.61 9.19
CA ASN A 144 -22.80 20.30 8.33
C ASN A 144 -23.32 21.70 7.92
N ALA A 145 -22.60 22.38 7.02
CA ALA A 145 -22.95 23.73 6.57
C ALA A 145 -24.29 23.77 5.79
N GLU A 146 -24.64 22.66 5.15
CA GLU A 146 -25.85 22.44 4.36
C GLU A 146 -27.06 22.05 5.23
N GLY A 147 -26.84 21.82 6.54
CA GLY A 147 -27.88 21.43 7.49
C GLY A 147 -28.15 19.91 7.55
N GLU A 148 -27.29 19.10 6.96
CA GLU A 148 -27.39 17.64 6.98
C GLU A 148 -26.81 17.07 8.28
N GLU A 149 -27.55 16.14 8.90
CA GLU A 149 -27.18 15.54 10.19
C GLU A 149 -25.86 14.76 10.12
N GLN A 150 -25.02 14.98 11.13
CA GLN A 150 -23.72 14.32 11.25
C GLN A 150 -23.77 13.24 12.34
N ALA A 151 -23.12 12.10 12.07
CA ALA A 151 -23.04 10.97 12.99
C ALA A 151 -21.61 10.75 13.50
N LEU A 152 -21.50 10.18 14.69
CA LEU A 152 -20.23 9.67 15.21
C LEU A 152 -20.03 8.26 14.65
N LEU A 153 -18.97 8.06 13.88
CA LEU A 153 -18.51 6.73 13.50
C LEU A 153 -17.56 6.19 14.58
N ILE A 154 -17.85 4.97 15.02
CA ILE A 154 -17.00 4.22 15.94
C ILE A 154 -16.31 3.12 15.14
N ILE A 155 -14.99 3.20 15.03
CA ILE A 155 -14.18 2.22 14.32
C ILE A 155 -13.58 1.26 15.34
N GLY A 156 -13.99 0.00 15.31
CA GLY A 156 -13.36 -1.09 16.03
C GLY A 156 -12.08 -1.53 15.34
N MET A 157 -11.02 -1.66 16.14
CA MET A 157 -9.67 -2.00 15.70
C MET A 157 -9.29 -3.41 16.18
N GLY A 158 -8.15 -3.92 15.71
CA GLY A 158 -7.60 -5.19 16.18
C GLY A 158 -8.60 -6.36 16.10
N LYS A 159 -8.76 -7.08 17.21
CA LYS A 159 -9.65 -8.26 17.30
C LYS A 159 -11.12 -7.90 17.11
N LEU A 160 -11.57 -6.76 17.63
CA LEU A 160 -12.96 -6.30 17.47
C LEU A 160 -13.26 -6.01 16.00
N GLY A 161 -12.34 -5.30 15.33
CA GLY A 161 -12.48 -4.98 13.92
C GLY A 161 -12.43 -6.20 12.99
N GLY A 162 -11.64 -7.21 13.38
CA GLY A 162 -11.56 -8.52 12.72
C GLY A 162 -12.76 -9.45 12.96
N GLY A 163 -13.67 -9.13 13.89
CA GLY A 163 -14.76 -10.03 14.28
C GLY A 163 -14.27 -11.28 15.03
N GLU A 164 -13.18 -11.13 15.77
CA GLU A 164 -12.47 -12.23 16.43
C GLU A 164 -12.04 -11.83 17.85
N LEU A 165 -12.93 -11.21 18.62
CA LEU A 165 -12.69 -10.86 20.02
C LEU A 165 -12.48 -12.14 20.87
N ASN A 166 -11.60 -12.08 21.88
CA ASN A 166 -11.52 -13.15 22.89
C ASN A 166 -12.35 -12.78 24.12
N PHE A 167 -12.57 -13.75 25.00
CA PHE A 167 -13.51 -13.66 26.12
C PHE A 167 -13.34 -12.41 27.00
N SER A 168 -12.11 -12.09 27.40
CA SER A 168 -11.74 -10.91 28.19
C SER A 168 -10.74 -10.02 27.43
N SER A 169 -11.21 -9.42 26.34
CA SER A 169 -10.48 -8.42 25.55
C SER A 169 -10.81 -6.98 25.94
N ASP A 170 -9.82 -6.12 25.75
CA ASP A 170 -10.05 -4.68 25.62
C ASP A 170 -10.69 -4.40 24.25
N ILE A 171 -11.47 -3.32 24.15
CA ILE A 171 -12.02 -2.86 22.87
C ILE A 171 -11.22 -1.65 22.38
N ASP A 172 -10.44 -1.86 21.32
CA ASP A 172 -9.67 -0.83 20.68
C ASP A 172 -10.57 -0.01 19.74
N LEU A 173 -10.77 1.28 20.02
CA LEU A 173 -11.69 2.14 19.27
C LEU A 173 -11.01 3.41 18.72
N ILE A 174 -11.48 3.85 17.55
CA ILE A 174 -11.21 5.18 17.00
C ILE A 174 -12.55 5.87 16.74
N PHE A 175 -12.69 7.12 17.16
CA PHE A 175 -13.88 7.92 16.92
C PHE A 175 -13.63 8.96 15.84
N THR A 176 -14.57 9.07 14.90
CA THR A 176 -14.50 10.05 13.81
C THR A 176 -15.89 10.48 13.36
N TYR A 177 -15.99 11.57 12.61
CA TYR A 177 -17.24 12.07 12.03
C TYR A 177 -16.95 12.70 10.65
N PRO A 178 -17.94 12.80 9.75
CA PRO A 178 -17.68 13.23 8.38
C PRO A 178 -17.22 14.70 8.32
N GLU A 179 -18.09 15.63 8.74
CA GLU A 179 -17.87 17.05 8.49
C GLU A 179 -17.93 17.95 9.73
N ASN A 180 -17.13 19.01 9.67
CA ASN A 180 -17.20 20.09 10.63
C ASN A 180 -18.51 20.87 10.48
N GLY A 181 -18.94 21.51 11.57
CA GLY A 181 -20.18 22.25 11.61
C GLY A 181 -20.60 22.54 13.05
N GLU A 182 -21.88 22.81 13.24
CA GLU A 182 -22.44 23.15 14.54
C GLU A 182 -23.77 22.43 14.79
N THR A 183 -24.17 22.36 16.05
CA THR A 183 -25.45 21.75 16.46
C THR A 183 -26.64 22.69 16.22
N GLY A 184 -27.65 22.20 15.52
CA GLY A 184 -28.95 22.87 15.33
C GLY A 184 -30.03 22.41 16.33
N GLY A 185 -31.07 23.22 16.54
CA GLY A 185 -32.29 22.82 17.27
C GLY A 185 -32.27 22.98 18.79
N ALA A 186 -31.17 23.41 19.40
CA ALA A 186 -31.09 23.70 20.85
C ALA A 186 -30.85 25.20 21.15
N ARG A 187 -31.06 25.60 22.41
CA ARG A 187 -30.90 27.00 22.87
C ARG A 187 -29.47 27.54 22.71
N ARG A 188 -28.45 26.66 22.73
CA ARG A 188 -27.04 27.02 22.55
C ARG A 188 -26.39 26.05 21.56
N SER A 189 -25.97 26.60 20.43
CA SER A 189 -25.15 25.90 19.44
C SER A 189 -23.74 25.62 19.99
N ILE A 190 -23.20 24.44 19.69
CA ILE A 190 -21.80 24.06 19.93
C ILE A 190 -21.22 23.45 18.66
N ALA A 191 -19.90 23.56 18.49
CA ALA A 191 -19.21 22.95 17.36
C ALA A 191 -19.28 21.42 17.39
N ASN A 192 -19.37 20.77 16.23
CA ASN A 192 -19.45 19.32 16.07
C ASN A 192 -18.29 18.61 16.80
N ALA A 193 -17.05 19.11 16.67
CA ALA A 193 -15.90 18.57 17.38
C ALA A 193 -16.10 18.50 18.91
N GLN A 194 -16.72 19.53 19.49
CA GLN A 194 -17.02 19.57 20.93
C GLN A 194 -18.17 18.64 21.30
N PHE A 195 -19.22 18.59 20.49
CA PHE A 195 -20.35 17.67 20.66
C PHE A 195 -19.87 16.22 20.69
N PHE A 196 -19.12 15.81 19.65
CA PHE A 196 -18.64 14.45 19.49
C PHE A 196 -17.57 14.06 20.51
N THR A 197 -16.71 15.00 20.94
CA THR A 197 -15.77 14.75 22.04
C THR A 197 -16.52 14.41 23.34
N ARG A 198 -17.56 15.17 23.69
CA ARG A 198 -18.36 14.92 24.88
C ARG A 198 -19.16 13.62 24.76
N LEU A 199 -19.74 13.35 23.59
CA LEU A 199 -20.44 12.09 23.33
C LEU A 199 -19.49 10.89 23.50
N GLY A 200 -18.31 10.95 22.89
CA GLY A 200 -17.29 9.90 23.02
C GLY A 200 -16.88 9.65 24.47
N GLN A 201 -16.68 10.70 25.26
CA GLN A 201 -16.38 10.58 26.69
C GLN A 201 -17.49 9.86 27.49
N ARG A 202 -18.76 10.12 27.18
CA ARG A 202 -19.91 9.46 27.85
C ARG A 202 -20.04 7.99 27.46
N ILE A 203 -19.77 7.66 26.19
CA ILE A 203 -19.74 6.28 25.70
C ILE A 203 -18.63 5.51 26.44
N ILE A 204 -17.39 6.02 26.41
CA ILE A 204 -16.23 5.41 27.10
C ILE A 204 -16.55 5.18 28.57
N LYS A 205 -17.06 6.20 29.27
CA LYS A 205 -17.43 6.10 30.68
C LYS A 205 -18.45 4.97 30.93
N SER A 206 -19.49 4.87 30.09
CA SER A 206 -20.55 3.87 30.28
C SER A 206 -20.05 2.44 30.11
N LEU A 207 -19.10 2.24 29.18
CA LEU A 207 -18.50 0.95 28.87
C LEU A 207 -17.43 0.53 29.90
N ASP A 208 -16.54 1.45 30.28
CA ASP A 208 -15.31 1.15 31.04
C ASP A 208 -15.49 1.27 32.56
N GLN A 209 -16.23 2.28 33.02
CA GLN A 209 -16.24 2.63 34.45
C GLN A 209 -16.61 1.46 35.36
N GLN A 210 -15.78 1.17 36.36
CA GLN A 210 -16.11 0.19 37.38
C GLN A 210 -17.29 0.67 38.24
N THR A 211 -18.35 -0.15 38.32
CA THR A 211 -19.50 0.04 39.20
C THR A 211 -19.65 -1.14 40.15
N ILE A 212 -20.67 -1.12 41.02
CA ILE A 212 -21.04 -2.28 41.85
C ILE A 212 -21.41 -3.50 40.99
N ASP A 213 -21.97 -3.27 39.80
CA ASP A 213 -22.35 -4.30 38.85
C ASP A 213 -21.19 -4.69 37.91
N GLY A 214 -19.96 -4.22 38.15
CA GLY A 214 -18.79 -4.48 37.31
C GLY A 214 -18.54 -3.41 36.24
N PHE A 215 -17.97 -3.83 35.10
CA PHE A 215 -17.72 -3.03 33.90
C PHE A 215 -18.17 -3.81 32.66
N CYS A 216 -18.31 -3.16 31.49
CA CYS A 216 -18.64 -3.87 30.24
C CYS A 216 -17.37 -4.28 29.51
N TYR A 217 -16.58 -3.29 29.08
CA TYR A 217 -15.31 -3.48 28.38
C TYR A 217 -14.35 -2.38 28.75
N ARG A 218 -13.07 -2.73 28.90
CA ARG A 218 -11.99 -1.75 28.99
C ARG A 218 -11.82 -1.13 27.61
N VAL A 219 -11.84 0.20 27.52
CA VAL A 219 -11.79 0.89 26.22
C VAL A 219 -10.40 1.43 25.98
N ASP A 220 -9.76 1.01 24.90
CA ASP A 220 -8.46 1.50 24.49
C ASP A 220 -8.59 2.45 23.28
N MET A 221 -8.18 3.71 23.48
CA MET A 221 -8.22 4.75 22.45
C MET A 221 -6.83 5.06 21.88
N ARG A 222 -5.78 4.29 22.22
CA ARG A 222 -4.37 4.63 21.91
C ARG A 222 -4.01 4.49 20.43
N LEU A 223 -4.80 3.73 19.66
CA LEU A 223 -4.60 3.56 18.22
C LEU A 223 -5.11 4.75 17.39
N ARG A 224 -5.79 5.74 18.01
CA ARG A 224 -6.23 6.96 17.31
C ARG A 224 -5.04 7.82 16.87
N PRO A 225 -5.20 8.68 15.85
CA PRO A 225 -4.17 9.62 15.44
C PRO A 225 -3.55 10.41 16.61
N PHE A 226 -2.22 10.53 16.59
CA PHE A 226 -1.41 11.13 17.67
C PHE A 226 -1.46 10.41 19.03
N GLY A 227 -2.08 9.22 19.11
CA GLY A 227 -2.18 8.41 20.32
C GLY A 227 -2.82 9.18 21.49
N ASP A 228 -2.30 8.99 22.70
CA ASP A 228 -2.85 9.60 23.92
C ASP A 228 -2.82 11.13 23.94
N SER A 229 -1.90 11.74 23.18
CA SER A 229 -1.79 13.20 23.06
C SER A 229 -2.72 13.80 22.01
N GLY A 230 -3.39 12.95 21.22
CA GLY A 230 -4.31 13.37 20.16
C GLY A 230 -5.71 13.71 20.65
N PRO A 231 -6.47 14.47 19.84
CA PRO A 231 -7.90 14.67 20.08
C PRO A 231 -8.62 13.33 20.14
N LEU A 232 -9.67 13.24 20.96
CA LEU A 232 -10.45 12.02 21.11
C LEU A 232 -11.21 11.65 19.83
N VAL A 233 -11.63 12.67 19.08
CA VAL A 233 -12.42 12.54 17.86
C VAL A 233 -11.88 13.49 16.79
N MET A 234 -11.77 13.03 15.55
CA MET A 234 -11.34 13.85 14.40
C MET A 234 -12.36 13.79 13.26
N SER A 235 -12.46 14.86 12.47
CA SER A 235 -13.22 14.85 11.22
C SER A 235 -12.54 13.96 10.18
N PHE A 236 -13.25 13.57 9.11
CA PHE A 236 -12.67 12.79 8.01
C PHE A 236 -11.47 13.50 7.39
N ALA A 237 -11.61 14.79 7.06
CA ALA A 237 -10.52 15.58 6.50
C ALA A 237 -9.26 15.56 7.39
N ALA A 238 -9.41 15.80 8.70
CA ALA A 238 -8.26 15.81 9.60
C ALA A 238 -7.61 14.42 9.77
N LEU A 239 -8.42 13.37 9.67
CA LEU A 239 -7.97 11.98 9.74
C LEU A 239 -7.25 11.57 8.44
N GLU A 240 -7.72 12.04 7.28
CA GLU A 240 -7.05 11.88 5.99
C GLU A 240 -5.68 12.55 6.00
N ASP A 241 -5.62 13.83 6.36
CA ASP A 241 -4.37 14.61 6.46
C ASP A 241 -3.34 13.87 7.32
N TYR A 242 -3.77 13.37 8.48
CA TYR A 242 -2.90 12.62 9.37
C TYR A 242 -2.29 11.37 8.72
N TYR A 243 -3.13 10.51 8.12
CA TYR A 243 -2.64 9.25 7.56
C TYR A 243 -1.85 9.46 6.26
N GLN A 244 -2.15 10.51 5.49
CA GLN A 244 -1.37 10.86 4.30
C GLN A 244 0.02 11.42 4.66
N GLU A 245 0.09 12.33 5.63
CA GLU A 245 1.34 13.03 5.95
C GLU A 245 2.21 12.31 6.99
N GLN A 246 1.60 11.71 8.01
CA GLN A 246 2.28 11.23 9.22
C GLN A 246 2.11 9.73 9.48
N GLY A 247 1.24 9.06 8.71
CA GLY A 247 0.86 7.67 8.96
C GLY A 247 2.04 6.69 8.83
N ARG A 248 2.33 6.00 9.93
CA ARG A 248 3.43 5.04 10.06
C ARG A 248 3.03 3.64 9.60
N ASP A 249 4.02 2.79 9.31
CA ASP A 249 3.77 1.45 8.79
C ASP A 249 3.06 0.51 9.77
N TRP A 250 3.33 0.64 11.08
CA TRP A 250 2.59 -0.10 12.09
C TRP A 250 1.12 0.37 12.19
N GLU A 251 0.81 1.62 11.84
CA GLU A 251 -0.57 2.11 11.78
C GLU A 251 -1.30 1.51 10.58
N ARG A 252 -0.60 1.28 9.46
CA ARG A 252 -1.14 0.51 8.33
C ARG A 252 -1.49 -0.91 8.76
N TYR A 253 -0.59 -1.56 9.50
CA TYR A 253 -0.81 -2.90 10.07
C TYR A 253 -2.07 -2.94 10.95
N ALA A 254 -2.26 -1.96 11.84
CA ALA A 254 -3.46 -1.85 12.68
C ALA A 254 -4.73 -1.61 11.85
N MET A 255 -4.66 -0.74 10.84
CA MET A 255 -5.81 -0.34 10.02
C MET A 255 -6.33 -1.44 9.09
N VAL A 256 -5.56 -2.52 8.84
CA VAL A 256 -6.06 -3.71 8.12
C VAL A 256 -7.33 -4.28 8.77
N LYS A 257 -7.41 -4.23 10.09
CA LYS A 257 -8.54 -4.76 10.86
C LYS A 257 -9.66 -3.74 11.07
N ALA A 258 -9.48 -2.47 10.70
CA ALA A 258 -10.43 -1.40 11.01
C ALA A 258 -11.82 -1.65 10.42
N ARG A 259 -12.86 -1.61 11.27
CA ARG A 259 -14.27 -1.82 10.90
C ARG A 259 -15.17 -0.85 11.65
N VAL A 260 -16.15 -0.26 10.97
CA VAL A 260 -17.18 0.54 11.65
C VAL A 260 -18.13 -0.36 12.44
N MET A 261 -18.47 0.05 13.65
CA MET A 261 -19.49 -0.57 14.49
C MET A 261 -20.88 -0.10 14.07
N GLY A 262 -21.80 -1.04 13.92
CA GLY A 262 -23.17 -0.78 13.48
C GLY A 262 -23.31 -0.72 11.97
N ARG A 263 -24.14 -1.62 11.43
CA ARG A 263 -24.48 -1.70 10.01
C ARG A 263 -25.12 -0.42 9.46
N GLU A 264 -25.78 0.34 10.33
CA GLU A 264 -26.44 1.60 10.02
C GLU A 264 -25.45 2.69 9.57
N MET A 265 -24.17 2.57 9.97
CA MET A 265 -23.11 3.51 9.64
C MET A 265 -22.36 3.15 8.35
N TYR A 266 -22.73 2.05 7.68
CA TYR A 266 -22.03 1.58 6.49
C TYR A 266 -22.01 2.60 5.35
N PRO A 267 -23.09 3.35 5.04
CA PRO A 267 -23.07 4.35 3.98
C PRO A 267 -21.99 5.42 4.21
N GLN A 268 -21.94 6.03 5.40
CA GLN A 268 -20.95 7.05 5.76
C GLN A 268 -19.54 6.45 5.86
N TYR A 269 -19.44 5.21 6.33
CA TYR A 269 -18.15 4.53 6.42
C TYR A 269 -17.55 4.18 5.05
N GLN A 270 -18.35 4.00 3.98
CA GLN A 270 -17.79 3.75 2.66
C GLN A 270 -16.91 4.90 2.18
N GLU A 271 -17.30 6.14 2.47
CA GLU A 271 -16.51 7.34 2.16
C GLU A 271 -15.14 7.28 2.87
N LEU A 272 -15.15 7.12 4.20
CA LEU A 272 -13.94 6.97 5.00
C LEU A 272 -13.06 5.80 4.51
N ARG A 273 -13.68 4.67 4.18
CA ARG A 273 -12.98 3.49 3.70
C ARG A 273 -12.32 3.71 2.34
N GLN A 274 -12.98 4.42 1.43
CA GLN A 274 -12.40 4.75 0.12
C GLN A 274 -11.21 5.71 0.29
N MET A 275 -11.36 6.70 1.17
CA MET A 275 -10.33 7.68 1.50
C MET A 275 -9.08 7.04 2.11
N LEU A 276 -9.24 6.10 3.05
CA LEU A 276 -8.10 5.45 3.73
C LEU A 276 -7.54 4.22 3.00
N ARG A 277 -8.23 3.73 1.95
CA ARG A 277 -7.79 2.54 1.21
C ARG A 277 -6.37 2.67 0.65
N PRO A 278 -5.95 3.79 0.02
CA PRO A 278 -4.58 3.95 -0.48
C PRO A 278 -3.52 3.92 0.61
N PHE A 279 -3.86 4.38 1.83
CA PHE A 279 -2.97 4.35 2.99
C PHE A 279 -2.71 2.91 3.47
N VAL A 280 -3.78 2.10 3.61
CA VAL A 280 -3.72 0.73 4.12
C VAL A 280 -3.16 -0.25 3.08
N PHE A 281 -3.68 -0.22 1.85
CA PHE A 281 -3.37 -1.17 0.80
C PHE A 281 -2.68 -0.47 -0.39
N ARG A 282 -1.34 -0.34 -0.28
CA ARG A 282 -0.53 0.28 -1.33
C ARG A 282 -0.61 -0.52 -2.63
N ARG A 283 -0.83 0.15 -3.77
CA ARG A 283 -0.80 -0.50 -5.10
C ARG A 283 0.62 -0.91 -5.51
N TYR A 284 1.59 -0.09 -5.11
CA TYR A 284 3.01 -0.32 -5.31
C TYR A 284 3.65 -0.50 -3.95
N ILE A 285 4.31 -1.64 -3.78
CA ILE A 285 5.07 -1.92 -2.57
C ILE A 285 6.50 -1.71 -2.93
N ASP A 286 7.02 -0.63 -2.39
CA ASP A 286 8.41 -0.34 -2.40
C ASP A 286 9.11 -1.19 -1.33
N PHE A 287 10.41 -1.30 -1.50
CA PHE A 287 11.23 -2.11 -0.61
C PHE A 287 11.22 -1.60 0.83
N SER A 288 11.03 -0.28 0.99
CA SER A 288 10.85 0.40 2.27
C SER A 288 9.75 -0.22 3.14
N ALA A 289 8.67 -0.72 2.51
CA ALA A 289 7.57 -1.40 3.17
C ALA A 289 7.95 -2.82 3.62
N ILE A 290 8.70 -3.56 2.79
CA ILE A 290 9.18 -4.91 3.12
C ILE A 290 10.17 -4.84 4.29
N GLN A 291 11.09 -3.87 4.28
CA GLN A 291 12.03 -3.66 5.39
C GLN A 291 11.32 -3.21 6.67
N SER A 292 10.18 -2.52 6.56
CA SER A 292 9.33 -2.22 7.71
C SER A 292 8.71 -3.49 8.31
N LEU A 293 8.25 -4.41 7.46
CA LEU A 293 7.75 -5.73 7.89
C LEU A 293 8.84 -6.56 8.55
N ARG A 294 10.06 -6.59 8.00
CA ARG A 294 11.22 -7.25 8.64
C ARG A 294 11.52 -6.65 10.00
N ARG A 295 11.57 -5.32 10.13
CA ARG A 295 11.76 -4.65 11.43
C ARG A 295 10.67 -5.03 12.44
N MET A 296 9.41 -5.12 12.00
CA MET A 296 8.32 -5.60 12.86
C MET A 296 8.53 -7.06 13.29
N LYS A 297 8.95 -7.96 12.38
CA LYS A 297 9.32 -9.35 12.68
C LYS A 297 10.45 -9.42 13.72
N SER A 298 11.52 -8.64 13.53
CA SER A 298 12.66 -8.58 14.46
C SER A 298 12.25 -8.03 15.84
N MET A 299 11.37 -7.03 15.90
CA MET A 299 10.83 -6.50 17.16
C MET A 299 10.01 -7.56 17.92
N ILE A 300 9.15 -8.31 17.22
CA ILE A 300 8.38 -9.41 17.83
C ILE A 300 9.35 -10.42 18.44
N THR A 301 10.33 -10.89 17.66
CA THR A 301 11.33 -11.89 18.08
C THR A 301 12.16 -11.40 19.29
N ALA A 302 12.61 -10.14 19.25
CA ALA A 302 13.37 -9.53 20.33
C ALA A 302 12.56 -9.39 21.63
N GLU A 303 11.26 -9.07 21.53
CA GLU A 303 10.36 -8.98 22.69
C GLU A 303 10.22 -10.34 23.39
N VAL A 304 10.06 -11.43 22.61
CA VAL A 304 9.97 -12.81 23.14
C VAL A 304 11.25 -13.18 23.90
N ARG A 305 12.42 -12.98 23.28
CA ARG A 305 13.73 -13.29 23.88
C ARG A 305 13.97 -12.48 25.16
N ARG A 306 13.67 -11.17 25.14
CA ARG A 306 13.88 -10.27 26.28
C ARG A 306 13.06 -10.64 27.50
N ARG A 307 11.82 -11.12 27.30
CA ARG A 307 10.88 -11.42 28.39
C ARG A 307 10.88 -12.88 28.85
N GLY A 308 11.57 -13.77 28.13
CA GLY A 308 11.61 -15.20 28.48
C GLY A 308 10.23 -15.87 28.46
N LEU A 309 9.35 -15.45 27.55
CA LEU A 309 7.94 -15.85 27.52
C LEU A 309 7.78 -17.25 26.90
N GLN A 310 8.03 -18.30 27.68
CA GLN A 310 7.78 -19.69 27.24
C GLN A 310 6.35 -20.16 27.50
N ASN A 311 5.71 -19.72 28.59
CA ASN A 311 4.37 -20.17 28.99
C ASN A 311 3.25 -19.21 28.54
N ASN A 312 3.48 -18.37 27.53
CA ASN A 312 2.50 -17.39 27.06
C ASN A 312 2.01 -17.75 25.66
N ILE A 313 0.73 -18.11 25.53
CA ILE A 313 0.15 -18.65 24.28
C ILE A 313 -0.03 -17.59 23.18
N LYS A 314 0.06 -16.31 23.53
CA LYS A 314 -0.08 -15.20 22.57
C LYS A 314 1.27 -14.65 22.10
N LEU A 315 2.20 -14.48 23.04
CA LEU A 315 3.48 -13.81 22.82
C LEU A 315 4.66 -14.77 22.70
N GLY A 316 4.52 -16.02 23.11
CA GLY A 316 5.56 -17.03 22.95
C GLY A 316 5.79 -17.40 21.48
N PRO A 317 6.90 -18.09 21.16
CA PRO A 317 7.17 -18.59 19.82
C PRO A 317 6.01 -19.43 19.30
N GLY A 318 5.57 -19.19 18.06
CA GLY A 318 4.43 -19.87 17.46
C GLY A 318 3.05 -19.52 18.04
N GLY A 319 2.98 -18.50 18.90
CA GLY A 319 1.73 -18.08 19.53
C GLY A 319 0.79 -17.33 18.60
N ILE A 320 -0.37 -16.92 19.14
CA ILE A 320 -1.44 -16.24 18.39
C ILE A 320 -0.93 -15.03 17.60
N ARG A 321 0.00 -14.25 18.17
CA ARG A 321 0.56 -13.05 17.52
C ARG A 321 1.35 -13.38 16.25
N GLU A 322 2.08 -14.50 16.21
CA GLU A 322 2.82 -14.90 15.01
C GLU A 322 1.86 -15.28 13.88
N VAL A 323 0.76 -15.97 14.18
CA VAL A 323 -0.30 -16.26 13.18
C VAL A 323 -0.94 -14.97 12.65
N GLU A 324 -1.29 -14.03 13.55
CA GLU A 324 -1.81 -12.71 13.18
C GLU A 324 -0.83 -11.98 12.25
N PHE A 325 0.46 -12.00 12.58
CA PHE A 325 1.52 -11.37 11.80
C PHE A 325 1.67 -11.99 10.41
N ILE A 326 1.75 -13.31 10.31
CA ILE A 326 1.87 -14.02 9.03
C ILE A 326 0.72 -13.62 8.09
N ALA A 327 -0.52 -13.70 8.58
CA ALA A 327 -1.69 -13.36 7.77
C ALA A 327 -1.64 -11.89 7.31
N GLN A 328 -1.42 -10.95 8.24
CA GLN A 328 -1.43 -9.51 7.94
C GLN A 328 -0.27 -9.07 7.03
N VAL A 329 0.89 -9.72 7.10
CA VAL A 329 2.00 -9.49 6.17
C VAL A 329 1.55 -9.70 4.72
N PHE A 330 0.84 -10.79 4.41
CA PHE A 330 0.30 -11.02 3.07
C PHE A 330 -0.75 -9.97 2.68
N GLN A 331 -1.58 -9.53 3.62
CA GLN A 331 -2.57 -8.46 3.36
C GLN A 331 -1.89 -7.15 3.01
N LEU A 332 -0.83 -6.78 3.74
CA LEU A 332 -0.06 -5.57 3.47
C LEU A 332 0.72 -5.68 2.16
N ILE A 333 1.29 -6.86 1.84
CA ILE A 333 2.11 -7.06 0.64
C ILE A 333 1.26 -7.18 -0.64
N ARG A 334 0.12 -7.87 -0.58
CA ARG A 334 -0.65 -8.23 -1.77
C ARG A 334 -2.02 -7.60 -1.82
N GLY A 335 -2.58 -7.14 -0.70
CA GLY A 335 -3.94 -6.58 -0.62
C GLY A 335 -4.16 -5.34 -1.49
N GLY A 336 -3.11 -4.62 -1.88
CA GLY A 336 -3.19 -3.55 -2.89
C GLY A 336 -3.67 -4.05 -4.26
N ARG A 337 -3.16 -5.20 -4.70
CA ARG A 337 -3.43 -5.82 -6.00
C ARG A 337 -4.54 -6.87 -5.93
N GLU A 338 -4.57 -7.66 -4.85
CA GLU A 338 -5.50 -8.76 -4.64
C GLU A 338 -6.64 -8.37 -3.69
N PRO A 339 -7.88 -8.18 -4.19
CA PRO A 339 -9.01 -7.78 -3.34
C PRO A 339 -9.41 -8.82 -2.29
N SER A 340 -9.18 -10.12 -2.55
CA SER A 340 -9.50 -11.22 -1.62
C SER A 340 -8.73 -11.11 -0.29
N LEU A 341 -7.51 -10.56 -0.32
CA LEU A 341 -6.67 -10.35 0.87
C LEU A 341 -7.03 -9.08 1.67
N ARG A 342 -8.10 -8.37 1.31
CA ARG A 342 -8.59 -7.19 2.05
C ARG A 342 -9.62 -7.54 3.12
N GLY A 343 -9.91 -8.84 3.31
CA GLY A 343 -10.77 -9.33 4.39
C GLY A 343 -10.23 -8.95 5.77
N ARG A 344 -11.09 -8.80 6.78
CA ARG A 344 -10.64 -8.40 8.13
C ARG A 344 -10.42 -9.59 9.05
N GLY A 345 -11.16 -10.68 8.90
CA GLY A 345 -11.04 -11.86 9.74
C GLY A 345 -9.78 -12.66 9.41
N LEU A 346 -9.05 -13.13 10.44
CA LEU A 346 -7.84 -13.92 10.23
C LEU A 346 -8.10 -15.20 9.43
N LEU A 347 -9.16 -15.94 9.79
CA LEU A 347 -9.51 -17.20 9.12
C LEU A 347 -9.85 -16.99 7.64
N SER A 348 -10.60 -15.94 7.31
CA SER A 348 -10.89 -15.59 5.91
C SER A 348 -9.64 -15.18 5.14
N THR A 349 -8.68 -14.54 5.81
CA THR A 349 -7.39 -14.18 5.20
C THR A 349 -6.54 -15.41 4.94
N LEU A 350 -6.50 -16.37 5.87
CA LEU A 350 -5.80 -17.64 5.65
C LEU A 350 -6.37 -18.40 4.45
N GLU A 351 -7.69 -18.46 4.30
CA GLU A 351 -8.32 -19.08 3.13
C GLU A 351 -7.92 -18.36 1.83
N ALA A 352 -7.95 -17.03 1.82
CA ALA A 352 -7.49 -16.26 0.66
C ALA A 352 -6.00 -16.49 0.35
N ILE A 353 -5.14 -16.66 1.35
CA ILE A 353 -3.72 -17.02 1.16
C ILE A 353 -3.59 -18.39 0.49
N LYS A 354 -4.41 -19.37 0.90
CA LYS A 354 -4.46 -20.72 0.33
C LYS A 354 -4.93 -20.70 -1.13
N GLU A 355 -6.05 -20.03 -1.41
CA GLU A 355 -6.63 -19.93 -2.76
C GLU A 355 -5.68 -19.26 -3.75
N GLN A 356 -4.89 -18.29 -3.30
CA GLN A 356 -3.90 -17.59 -4.12
C GLN A 356 -2.56 -18.33 -4.24
N GLY A 357 -2.39 -19.48 -3.58
CA GLY A 357 -1.15 -20.27 -3.61
C GLY A 357 0.05 -19.54 -3.01
N LEU A 358 -0.17 -18.64 -2.06
CA LEU A 358 0.89 -17.82 -1.44
C LEU A 358 1.69 -18.60 -0.37
N LEU A 359 1.08 -19.62 0.21
CA LEU A 359 1.70 -20.61 1.09
C LEU A 359 1.24 -22.02 0.68
N LYS A 360 1.95 -23.06 1.12
CA LYS A 360 1.52 -24.43 0.85
C LYS A 360 0.19 -24.71 1.57
N PRO A 361 -0.74 -25.45 0.97
CA PRO A 361 -2.02 -25.79 1.62
C PRO A 361 -1.86 -26.37 3.03
N ALA A 362 -0.88 -27.26 3.23
CA ALA A 362 -0.58 -27.84 4.54
C ALA A 362 -0.09 -26.83 5.58
N GLU A 363 0.66 -25.79 5.16
CA GLU A 363 1.10 -24.72 6.06
C GLU A 363 -0.10 -23.91 6.53
N VAL A 364 -1.02 -23.57 5.61
CA VAL A 364 -2.24 -22.81 5.92
C VAL A 364 -3.19 -23.60 6.81
N ASP A 365 -3.44 -24.87 6.47
CA ASP A 365 -4.36 -25.73 7.24
C ASP A 365 -3.83 -25.93 8.67
N GLY A 366 -2.52 -26.18 8.82
CA GLY A 366 -1.90 -26.28 10.15
C GLY A 366 -1.94 -24.97 10.95
N MET A 367 -1.80 -23.80 10.30
CA MET A 367 -1.97 -22.50 10.97
C MET A 367 -3.42 -22.24 11.39
N ARG A 368 -4.40 -22.65 10.57
CA ARG A 368 -5.82 -22.56 10.91
C ARG A 368 -6.12 -23.38 12.17
N GLU A 369 -5.69 -24.65 12.19
CA GLU A 369 -5.90 -25.53 13.34
C GLU A 369 -5.21 -24.99 14.59
N ALA A 370 -3.95 -24.55 14.47
CA ALA A 370 -3.20 -23.94 15.57
C ALA A 370 -3.90 -22.69 16.12
N TYR A 371 -4.40 -21.81 15.25
CA TYR A 371 -5.12 -20.61 15.68
C TYR A 371 -6.37 -20.96 16.47
N LEU A 372 -7.22 -21.86 15.95
CA LEU A 372 -8.45 -22.26 16.63
C LEU A 372 -8.16 -22.91 17.99
N PHE A 373 -7.15 -23.79 18.05
CA PHE A 373 -6.69 -24.41 19.29
C PHE A 373 -6.24 -23.37 20.32
N LEU A 374 -5.36 -22.45 19.92
CA LEU A 374 -4.83 -21.39 20.79
C LEU A 374 -5.93 -20.43 21.25
N ARG A 375 -6.90 -20.10 20.39
CA ARG A 375 -8.05 -19.25 20.75
C ARG A 375 -8.99 -19.94 21.72
N LYS A 376 -9.24 -21.25 21.57
CA LYS A 376 -10.05 -22.03 22.53
C LYS A 376 -9.38 -22.05 23.90
N LEU A 377 -8.08 -22.34 23.92
CA LEU A 377 -7.26 -22.33 25.13
C LEU A 377 -7.26 -20.94 25.81
N GLU A 378 -7.07 -19.87 25.03
CA GLU A 378 -7.12 -18.49 25.53
C GLU A 378 -8.48 -18.14 26.12
N ASN A 379 -9.57 -18.45 25.42
CA ASN A 379 -10.93 -18.17 25.89
C ASN A 379 -11.24 -18.90 27.20
N LEU A 380 -10.88 -20.18 27.32
CA LEU A 380 -11.11 -20.96 28.55
C LEU A 380 -10.29 -20.43 29.73
N LEU A 381 -9.02 -20.09 29.52
CA LEU A 381 -8.18 -19.46 30.56
C LEU A 381 -8.80 -18.15 31.07
N GLN A 382 -9.36 -17.35 30.17
CA GLN A 382 -10.00 -16.09 30.52
C GLN A 382 -11.37 -16.30 31.19
N ALA A 383 -12.17 -17.25 30.70
CA ALA A 383 -13.50 -17.59 31.21
C ALA A 383 -13.49 -18.19 32.62
N ALA A 384 -12.35 -18.69 33.09
CA ALA A 384 -12.21 -19.18 34.46
C ALA A 384 -12.51 -18.08 35.51
N GLU A 385 -12.04 -16.85 35.27
CA GLU A 385 -12.12 -15.75 36.24
C GLU A 385 -12.51 -14.38 35.62
N ASP A 386 -12.88 -14.32 34.33
CA ASP A 386 -13.07 -13.09 33.54
C ASP A 386 -11.85 -12.14 33.64
N LYS A 387 -10.67 -12.72 33.41
CA LYS A 387 -9.38 -12.02 33.50
C LYS A 387 -8.64 -12.09 32.18
N GLN A 388 -7.98 -10.99 31.82
CA GLN A 388 -7.11 -10.90 30.66
C GLN A 388 -5.79 -11.63 30.94
N THR A 389 -5.79 -12.95 30.82
CA THR A 389 -4.59 -13.80 30.91
C THR A 389 -4.31 -14.48 29.58
N GLN A 390 -3.02 -14.62 29.26
CA GLN A 390 -2.52 -15.47 28.17
C GLN A 390 -1.42 -16.41 28.68
N THR A 391 -1.26 -16.52 29.99
CA THR A 391 -0.23 -17.36 30.61
C THR A 391 -0.87 -18.64 31.11
N LEU A 392 -0.23 -19.78 30.82
CA LEU A 392 -0.66 -21.08 31.30
C LEU A 392 -0.63 -21.17 32.85
N PRO A 393 -1.51 -21.97 33.47
CA PRO A 393 -1.57 -22.11 34.92
C PRO A 393 -0.32 -22.79 35.49
N ASP A 394 0.03 -22.43 36.72
CA ASP A 394 1.19 -22.88 37.48
C ASP A 394 0.86 -23.92 38.57
N THR A 395 -0.42 -24.13 38.87
CA THR A 395 -0.89 -25.05 39.92
C THR A 395 -1.47 -26.32 39.32
N ALA A 396 -1.15 -27.47 39.92
CA ALA A 396 -1.57 -28.79 39.44
C ALA A 396 -3.10 -28.93 39.32
N GLU A 397 -3.85 -28.32 40.24
CA GLU A 397 -5.31 -28.30 40.22
C GLU A 397 -5.85 -27.56 38.98
N LYS A 398 -5.38 -26.33 38.72
CA LYS A 398 -5.80 -25.55 37.55
C LYS A 398 -5.35 -26.19 36.24
N GLN A 399 -4.18 -26.82 36.22
CA GLN A 399 -3.66 -27.58 35.08
C GLN A 399 -4.55 -28.79 34.74
N ALA A 400 -4.93 -29.57 35.75
CA ALA A 400 -5.82 -30.72 35.57
C ALA A 400 -7.22 -30.30 35.10
N SER A 401 -7.78 -29.25 35.70
CA SER A 401 -9.08 -28.71 35.28
C SER A 401 -9.05 -28.17 33.84
N LEU A 402 -7.98 -27.48 33.44
CA LEU A 402 -7.80 -26.98 32.08
C LEU A 402 -7.69 -28.10 31.05
N ALA A 403 -6.91 -29.16 31.34
CA ALA A 403 -6.80 -30.32 30.48
C ALA A 403 -8.16 -30.99 30.27
N LYS A 404 -8.93 -31.18 31.34
CA LYS A 404 -10.28 -31.76 31.32
C LYS A 404 -11.23 -30.97 30.42
N VAL A 405 -11.29 -29.64 30.53
CA VAL A 405 -12.18 -28.82 29.68
C VAL A 405 -11.71 -28.67 28.24
N MET A 406 -10.40 -28.79 27.99
CA MET A 406 -9.85 -28.84 26.63
C MET A 406 -10.04 -30.21 25.96
N GLY A 407 -10.51 -31.23 26.69
CA GLY A 407 -10.77 -32.57 26.18
C GLY A 407 -9.57 -33.52 26.21
N PHE A 408 -8.52 -33.21 26.98
CA PHE A 408 -7.32 -34.04 27.12
C PHE A 408 -7.37 -34.90 28.39
N ALA A 409 -6.64 -36.02 28.39
CA ALA A 409 -6.61 -36.92 29.54
C ALA A 409 -5.85 -36.31 30.73
N ASP A 410 -4.76 -35.60 30.45
CA ASP A 410 -3.96 -34.88 31.43
C ASP A 410 -3.28 -33.64 30.84
N TYR A 411 -2.60 -32.89 31.71
CA TYR A 411 -1.93 -31.65 31.33
C TYR A 411 -0.68 -31.88 30.46
N ALA A 412 -0.03 -33.04 30.56
CA ALA A 412 1.13 -33.34 29.73
C ALA A 412 0.71 -33.54 28.26
N GLU A 413 -0.39 -34.25 28.03
CA GLU A 413 -0.98 -34.42 26.69
C GLU A 413 -1.41 -33.08 26.08
N LEU A 414 -2.01 -32.19 26.88
CA LEU A 414 -2.34 -30.83 26.45
C LEU A 414 -1.10 -30.02 26.02
N LEU A 415 0.01 -30.13 26.77
CA LEU A 415 1.25 -29.43 26.44
C LEU A 415 1.92 -29.99 25.18
N GLU A 416 1.88 -31.30 24.95
CA GLU A 416 2.38 -31.91 23.71
C GLU A 416 1.61 -31.39 22.49
N ALA A 417 0.27 -31.35 22.57
CA ALA A 417 -0.56 -30.79 21.52
C ALA A 417 -0.26 -29.29 21.28
N LEU A 418 -0.12 -28.51 22.37
CA LEU A 418 0.24 -27.10 22.28
C LEU A 418 1.60 -26.90 21.58
N HIS A 419 2.62 -27.67 21.96
CA HIS A 419 3.95 -27.57 21.35
C HIS A 419 3.96 -27.96 19.87
N ALA A 420 3.15 -28.94 19.47
CA ALA A 420 3.01 -29.32 18.07
C ALA A 420 2.45 -28.15 17.23
N HIS A 421 1.39 -27.51 17.72
CA HIS A 421 0.79 -26.35 17.06
C HIS A 421 1.74 -25.15 17.00
N THR A 422 2.39 -24.79 18.12
CA THR A 422 3.29 -23.62 18.14
C THR A 422 4.55 -23.86 17.31
N SER A 423 5.13 -25.06 17.31
CA SER A 423 6.31 -25.37 16.48
C SER A 423 6.00 -25.22 14.99
N HIS A 424 4.82 -25.66 14.54
CA HIS A 424 4.39 -25.51 13.15
C HIS A 424 4.25 -24.04 12.76
N VAL A 425 3.59 -23.23 13.58
CA VAL A 425 3.44 -21.78 13.33
C VAL A 425 4.80 -21.09 13.30
N HIS A 426 5.67 -21.41 14.26
CA HIS A 426 6.98 -20.77 14.38
C HIS A 426 7.86 -21.05 13.16
N GLN A 427 7.83 -22.27 12.61
CA GLN A 427 8.54 -22.60 11.39
C GLN A 427 8.08 -21.73 10.21
N VAL A 428 6.76 -21.57 10.02
CA VAL A 428 6.22 -20.70 8.96
C VAL A 428 6.60 -19.23 9.20
N PHE A 429 6.62 -18.78 10.45
CA PHE A 429 7.04 -17.44 10.82
C PHE A 429 8.51 -17.17 10.51
N ASP A 430 9.40 -18.13 10.78
CA ASP A 430 10.83 -18.02 10.49
C ASP A 430 11.10 -17.95 8.99
N ASP A 431 10.43 -18.79 8.21
CA ASP A 431 10.53 -18.80 6.74
C ASP A 431 9.87 -17.56 6.08
N LEU A 432 9.04 -16.82 6.81
CA LEU A 432 8.34 -15.63 6.32
C LEU A 432 9.27 -14.42 6.18
N ILE A 433 9.58 -14.02 4.95
CA ILE A 433 10.43 -12.87 4.60
C ILE A 433 11.86 -13.04 5.17
N GLY A 434 12.82 -13.36 4.28
CA GLY A 434 14.21 -13.68 4.65
C GLY A 434 14.84 -12.68 5.63
N GLY A 435 15.60 -13.22 6.59
CA GLY A 435 16.22 -12.47 7.68
C GLY A 435 17.40 -11.61 7.24
N GLU A 436 17.72 -10.59 8.06
CA GLU A 436 18.85 -9.66 7.85
C GLU A 436 20.22 -10.37 7.87
N ASP A 437 20.30 -11.57 8.45
CA ASP A 437 21.56 -12.29 8.72
C ASP A 437 22.22 -12.93 7.50
N GLU A 438 21.53 -13.09 6.36
CA GLU A 438 22.11 -13.71 5.16
C GLU A 438 22.94 -12.73 4.31
N GLN A 439 22.77 -11.41 4.46
CA GLN A 439 23.40 -10.41 3.57
C GLN A 439 24.75 -9.84 4.06
N GLU A 440 25.09 -9.96 5.35
CA GLU A 440 26.37 -9.45 5.88
C GLU A 440 27.56 -10.41 5.65
N GLN A 441 27.34 -11.69 5.33
CA GLN A 441 28.37 -12.74 5.35
C GLN A 441 29.37 -12.76 4.15
N GLY A 442 29.54 -11.66 3.40
CA GLY A 442 30.37 -11.66 2.17
C GLY A 442 31.30 -10.47 1.94
N ILE A 443 31.28 -9.43 2.76
CA ILE A 443 32.06 -8.20 2.51
C ILE A 443 33.42 -8.28 3.20
N GLU A 444 34.51 -8.07 2.45
CA GLU A 444 35.86 -8.02 3.02
C GLU A 444 35.98 -6.87 4.05
N PRO A 445 36.58 -7.10 5.24
CA PRO A 445 36.67 -6.10 6.31
C PRO A 445 37.28 -4.76 5.88
N VAL A 446 38.19 -4.80 4.89
CA VAL A 446 38.85 -3.63 4.33
C VAL A 446 37.87 -2.57 3.80
N PHE A 447 36.72 -2.97 3.23
CA PHE A 447 35.73 -2.03 2.69
C PHE A 447 34.89 -1.37 3.78
N ILE A 448 34.65 -2.09 4.88
CA ILE A 448 33.98 -1.55 6.07
C ILE A 448 34.90 -0.52 6.73
N GLU A 449 36.18 -0.87 6.90
CA GLU A 449 37.19 0.02 7.47
C GLU A 449 37.37 1.27 6.60
N SER A 450 37.52 1.10 5.26
CA SER A 450 37.61 2.20 4.31
C SER A 450 36.47 3.19 4.45
N TRP A 451 35.22 2.72 4.57
CA TRP A 451 34.07 3.63 4.74
C TRP A 451 34.03 4.31 6.12
N THR A 452 34.48 3.61 7.15
CA THR A 452 34.53 4.10 8.54
C THR A 452 35.53 5.23 8.67
N VAL A 453 36.73 5.08 8.09
CA VAL A 453 37.78 6.10 8.14
C VAL A 453 37.72 7.11 6.99
N ALA A 454 36.67 7.10 6.16
CA ALA A 454 36.59 7.95 4.97
C ALA A 454 36.70 9.46 5.23
N ALA A 455 36.53 9.90 6.48
CA ALA A 455 36.76 11.30 6.89
C ALA A 455 38.26 11.66 7.04
N ASP A 456 39.15 10.68 7.13
CA ASP A 456 40.61 10.86 7.22
C ASP A 456 41.27 10.39 5.91
N LYS A 457 41.73 11.36 5.10
CA LYS A 457 42.36 11.08 3.81
C LYS A 457 43.66 10.27 3.97
N GLN A 458 44.48 10.53 5.00
CA GLN A 458 45.76 9.86 5.20
C GLN A 458 45.56 8.38 5.58
N ALA A 459 44.53 8.10 6.39
CA ALA A 459 44.14 6.73 6.72
C ALA A 459 43.64 5.96 5.50
N LEU A 460 42.78 6.57 4.68
CA LEU A 460 42.32 5.98 3.41
C LEU A 460 43.48 5.66 2.45
N GLU A 461 44.43 6.58 2.31
CA GLU A 461 45.62 6.38 1.47
C GLU A 461 46.41 5.15 1.90
N THR A 462 46.59 4.96 3.20
CA THR A 462 47.30 3.80 3.76
C THR A 462 46.56 2.50 3.45
N ILE A 463 45.24 2.47 3.66
CA ILE A 463 44.41 1.28 3.38
C ILE A 463 44.45 0.91 1.88
N PHE A 464 44.37 1.90 0.99
CA PHE A 464 44.41 1.65 -0.45
C PHE A 464 45.81 1.31 -0.97
N ASP A 465 46.88 1.80 -0.33
CA ASP A 465 48.26 1.44 -0.66
C ASP A 465 48.63 0.03 -0.17
N GLU A 466 48.09 -0.41 0.96
CA GLU A 466 48.23 -1.79 1.46
C GLU A 466 47.40 -2.79 0.64
N GLY A 467 46.27 -2.35 0.07
CA GLY A 467 45.38 -3.14 -0.80
C GLY A 467 45.90 -3.41 -2.22
N GLN A 468 47.20 -3.22 -2.49
CA GLN A 468 47.90 -3.37 -3.78
C GLN A 468 47.42 -4.57 -4.61
N GLY A 469 46.54 -4.34 -5.60
CA GLY A 469 46.19 -5.41 -6.54
C GLY A 469 45.20 -5.14 -7.68
N ARG A 470 44.15 -4.32 -7.50
CA ARG A 470 42.99 -4.41 -8.43
C ARG A 470 42.70 -3.19 -9.34
N LEU A 471 42.94 -1.95 -8.90
CA LEU A 471 42.72 -0.75 -9.72
C LEU A 471 44.08 -0.11 -10.06
N LYS A 472 44.60 -0.36 -11.26
CA LYS A 472 46.02 -0.14 -11.60
C LYS A 472 46.33 1.23 -12.20
N GLU A 473 45.34 1.95 -12.73
CA GLU A 473 45.58 3.24 -13.40
C GLU A 473 45.48 4.45 -12.45
N LYS A 474 44.84 4.31 -11.28
CA LYS A 474 44.75 5.37 -10.26
C LYS A 474 45.63 5.10 -9.04
N SER A 475 46.28 6.14 -8.54
CA SER A 475 47.05 6.09 -7.30
C SER A 475 46.14 5.98 -6.06
N ALA A 476 46.65 5.41 -4.97
CA ALA A 476 45.94 5.35 -3.69
C ALA A 476 45.49 6.75 -3.21
N THR A 477 46.31 7.78 -3.46
CA THR A 477 46.01 9.19 -3.19
C THR A 477 44.78 9.70 -3.94
N GLU A 478 44.63 9.37 -5.23
CA GLU A 478 43.48 9.80 -6.03
C GLU A 478 42.18 9.10 -5.59
N LEU A 479 42.25 7.79 -5.31
CA LEU A 479 41.10 7.03 -4.82
C LEU A 479 40.63 7.53 -3.43
N ALA A 480 41.59 7.79 -2.53
CA ALA A 480 41.31 8.35 -1.21
C ALA A 480 40.68 9.74 -1.31
N GLU A 481 41.16 10.59 -2.21
CA GLU A 481 40.61 11.94 -2.42
C GLU A 481 39.16 11.90 -2.90
N VAL A 482 38.83 11.02 -3.84
CA VAL A 482 37.46 10.85 -4.36
C VAL A 482 36.51 10.44 -3.24
N LEU A 483 36.86 9.41 -2.45
CA LEU A 483 36.00 8.90 -1.38
C LEU A 483 35.89 9.89 -0.22
N HIS A 484 36.98 10.55 0.15
CA HIS A 484 37.01 11.59 1.17
C HIS A 484 36.13 12.78 0.80
N ARG A 485 36.23 13.26 -0.45
CA ARG A 485 35.38 14.33 -0.98
C ARG A 485 33.90 13.94 -0.90
N PHE A 486 33.55 12.73 -1.32
CA PHE A 486 32.18 12.24 -1.26
C PHE A 486 31.65 12.17 0.18
N LYS A 487 32.43 11.62 1.14
CA LYS A 487 32.06 11.57 2.57
C LYS A 487 31.83 12.99 3.12
N GLY A 488 32.67 13.95 2.74
CA GLY A 488 32.50 15.35 3.10
C GLY A 488 31.24 15.99 2.51
N GLU A 489 30.86 15.65 1.29
CA GLU A 489 29.61 16.09 0.66
C GLU A 489 28.37 15.50 1.36
N LEU A 490 28.43 14.23 1.79
CA LEU A 490 27.35 13.61 2.58
C LEU A 490 27.11 14.36 3.88
N GLY A 491 28.18 14.78 4.57
CA GLY A 491 28.09 15.54 5.81
C GLY A 491 27.36 16.89 5.68
N LYS A 492 27.32 17.46 4.46
CA LYS A 492 26.63 18.73 4.16
C LYS A 492 25.15 18.56 3.83
N LYS A 493 24.69 17.34 3.57
CA LYS A 493 23.29 17.06 3.20
C LYS A 493 22.48 16.59 4.40
N THR A 494 21.22 17.03 4.48
CA THR A 494 20.29 16.64 5.55
C THR A 494 19.78 15.22 5.31
N LEU A 495 20.59 14.23 5.68
CA LEU A 495 20.17 12.83 5.76
C LEU A 495 19.46 12.58 7.09
N GLY A 496 18.20 12.10 7.03
CA GLY A 496 17.52 11.58 8.21
C GLY A 496 18.22 10.34 8.78
N PRO A 497 17.90 9.92 10.03
CA PRO A 497 18.55 8.77 10.68
C PRO A 497 18.56 7.51 9.80
N ARG A 498 17.43 7.22 9.17
CA ARG A 498 17.25 6.08 8.24
C ARG A 498 18.20 6.13 7.04
N GLY A 499 18.34 7.29 6.39
CA GLY A 499 19.24 7.43 5.24
C GLY A 499 20.72 7.29 5.62
N ARG A 500 21.10 7.70 6.83
CA ARG A 500 22.46 7.53 7.36
C ARG A 500 22.80 6.08 7.68
N GLU A 501 21.83 5.33 8.18
CA GLU A 501 21.99 3.90 8.44
C GLU A 501 22.18 3.12 7.15
N VAL A 502 21.28 3.31 6.17
CA VAL A 502 21.35 2.65 4.86
C VAL A 502 22.64 2.99 4.12
N ILE A 503 23.07 4.26 4.09
CA ILE A 503 24.33 4.60 3.39
C ILE A 503 25.56 3.97 4.07
N ASN A 504 25.53 3.78 5.39
CA ASN A 504 26.64 3.13 6.10
C ASN A 504 26.74 1.64 5.79
N HIS A 505 25.61 0.99 5.53
CA HIS A 505 25.56 -0.42 5.13
C HIS A 505 25.83 -0.61 3.63
N LEU A 506 25.29 0.27 2.78
CA LEU A 506 25.43 0.24 1.33
C LEU A 506 26.86 0.52 0.87
N MET A 507 27.55 1.49 1.47
CA MET A 507 28.84 1.96 0.95
C MET A 507 29.94 0.88 0.93
N PRO A 508 30.10 0.03 1.95
CA PRO A 508 30.99 -1.14 1.86
C PRO A 508 30.67 -2.06 0.69
N LYS A 509 29.38 -2.32 0.40
CA LYS A 509 28.94 -3.13 -0.76
C LYS A 509 29.29 -2.46 -2.08
N VAL A 510 29.05 -1.15 -2.18
CA VAL A 510 29.39 -0.34 -3.37
C VAL A 510 30.88 -0.41 -3.66
N LEU A 511 31.73 -0.19 -2.65
CA LEU A 511 33.18 -0.26 -2.79
C LEU A 511 33.63 -1.67 -3.19
N SER A 512 33.08 -2.71 -2.55
CA SER A 512 33.37 -4.10 -2.88
C SER A 512 33.03 -4.42 -4.35
N SER A 513 31.85 -4.03 -4.82
CA SER A 513 31.41 -4.25 -6.21
C SER A 513 32.28 -3.49 -7.22
N ILE A 514 32.67 -2.26 -6.93
CA ILE A 514 33.59 -1.47 -7.77
C ILE A 514 34.96 -2.14 -7.87
N TRP A 515 35.53 -2.58 -6.74
CA TRP A 515 36.84 -3.23 -6.70
C TRP A 515 36.86 -4.63 -7.32
N ALA A 516 35.70 -5.28 -7.43
CA ALA A 516 35.56 -6.54 -8.14
C ALA A 516 35.49 -6.36 -9.67
N HIS A 517 35.12 -5.17 -10.16
CA HIS A 517 34.96 -4.90 -11.59
C HIS A 517 36.31 -4.63 -12.28
N PRO A 518 36.62 -5.24 -13.45
CA PRO A 518 37.92 -5.08 -14.13
C PRO A 518 38.31 -3.64 -14.45
N GLU A 519 37.33 -2.80 -14.76
CA GLU A 519 37.49 -1.37 -15.10
C GLU A 519 37.01 -0.44 -13.97
N GLY A 520 36.97 -0.93 -12.71
CA GLY A 520 36.36 -0.24 -11.57
C GLY A 520 36.92 1.17 -11.27
N GLU A 521 38.10 1.50 -11.77
CA GLU A 521 38.74 2.81 -11.61
C GLU A 521 37.98 3.96 -12.27
N PHE A 522 37.26 3.67 -13.36
CA PHE A 522 36.31 4.59 -13.99
C PHE A 522 34.94 4.56 -13.31
N GLY A 523 34.60 3.44 -12.65
CA GLY A 523 33.34 3.23 -11.96
C GLY A 523 33.17 4.08 -10.71
N LEU A 524 34.23 4.26 -9.91
CA LEU A 524 34.15 4.92 -8.59
C LEU A 524 33.49 6.31 -8.66
N GLU A 525 34.07 7.24 -9.43
CA GLU A 525 33.53 8.61 -9.50
C GLU A 525 32.13 8.66 -10.10
N ARG A 526 31.83 7.78 -11.07
CA ARG A 526 30.56 7.73 -11.79
C ARG A 526 29.44 7.21 -10.89
N VAL A 527 29.67 6.09 -10.20
CA VAL A 527 28.72 5.52 -9.24
C VAL A 527 28.48 6.49 -8.08
N LEU A 528 29.55 7.10 -7.53
CA LEU A 528 29.42 8.10 -6.48
C LEU A 528 28.66 9.35 -6.96
N SER A 529 28.80 9.75 -8.23
CA SER A 529 28.02 10.83 -8.82
C SER A 529 26.52 10.52 -8.84
N VAL A 530 26.13 9.29 -9.21
CA VAL A 530 24.72 8.84 -9.14
C VAL A 530 24.23 8.84 -7.69
N LEU A 531 24.99 8.21 -6.77
CA LEU A 531 24.65 8.17 -5.34
C LEU A 531 24.47 9.58 -4.77
N SER A 532 25.35 10.52 -5.13
CA SER A 532 25.26 11.91 -4.67
C SER A 532 23.94 12.59 -5.08
N LYS A 533 23.39 12.25 -6.26
CA LYS A 533 22.13 12.82 -6.77
C LYS A 533 20.90 12.20 -6.11
N ILE A 534 20.98 10.94 -5.70
CA ILE A 534 19.86 10.20 -5.08
C ILE A 534 19.91 10.14 -3.55
N ILE A 535 20.98 10.64 -2.93
CA ILE A 535 21.27 10.48 -1.50
C ILE A 535 20.17 10.93 -0.54
N THR A 536 19.31 11.88 -0.93
CA THR A 536 18.17 12.33 -0.10
C THR A 536 16.93 11.46 -0.25
N ARG A 537 16.93 10.53 -1.23
CA ARG A 537 15.84 9.62 -1.56
C ARG A 537 16.17 8.23 -1.05
N THR A 538 15.96 8.02 0.24
CA THR A 538 16.34 6.79 0.96
C THR A 538 15.85 5.51 0.29
N THR A 539 14.68 5.51 -0.36
CA THR A 539 14.12 4.34 -1.05
C THR A 539 15.03 3.79 -2.15
N TYR A 540 15.72 4.64 -2.91
CA TYR A 540 16.65 4.20 -3.94
C TYR A 540 17.98 3.71 -3.37
N LEU A 541 18.39 4.24 -2.20
CA LEU A 541 19.56 3.71 -1.49
C LEU A 541 19.26 2.32 -0.93
N GLU A 542 18.08 2.13 -0.35
CA GLU A 542 17.60 0.83 0.13
C GLU A 542 17.55 -0.18 -1.02
N LEU A 543 16.98 0.20 -2.17
CA LEU A 543 16.95 -0.66 -3.38
C LEU A 543 18.35 -1.21 -3.71
N LEU A 544 19.38 -0.36 -3.73
CA LEU A 544 20.74 -0.78 -4.04
C LEU A 544 21.39 -1.60 -2.91
N ASP A 545 21.01 -1.32 -1.66
CA ASP A 545 21.60 -1.97 -0.49
C ASP A 545 21.13 -3.43 -0.37
N GLU A 546 19.83 -3.67 -0.53
CA GLU A 546 19.26 -4.99 -0.30
C GLU A 546 19.06 -5.83 -1.60
N HIS A 547 19.33 -5.26 -2.80
CA HIS A 547 19.43 -6.01 -4.07
C HIS A 547 20.84 -5.99 -4.68
N PRO A 548 21.71 -6.96 -4.36
CA PRO A 548 23.08 -7.01 -4.88
C PRO A 548 23.18 -7.01 -6.41
N ALA A 549 22.26 -7.69 -7.10
CA ALA A 549 22.22 -7.72 -8.57
C ALA A 549 22.01 -6.33 -9.18
N ALA A 550 21.19 -5.47 -8.57
CA ALA A 550 20.94 -4.11 -9.04
C ALA A 550 22.17 -3.22 -8.81
N LEU A 551 22.84 -3.38 -7.67
CA LEU A 551 24.11 -2.69 -7.39
C LEU A 551 25.20 -3.10 -8.40
N GLU A 552 25.31 -4.39 -8.71
CA GLU A 552 26.24 -4.88 -9.74
C GLU A 552 25.93 -4.28 -11.12
N GLN A 553 24.65 -4.20 -11.51
CA GLN A 553 24.26 -3.56 -12.77
C GLN A 553 24.56 -2.06 -12.77
N LEU A 554 24.32 -1.36 -11.65
CA LEU A 554 24.66 0.05 -11.50
C LEU A 554 26.17 0.26 -11.71
N VAL A 555 27.00 -0.52 -11.02
CA VAL A 555 28.46 -0.44 -11.15
C VAL A 555 28.89 -0.74 -12.58
N ARG A 556 28.38 -1.82 -13.19
CA ARG A 556 28.69 -2.21 -14.56
C ARG A 556 28.35 -1.11 -15.57
N LEU A 557 27.11 -0.61 -15.54
CA LEU A 557 26.63 0.38 -16.51
C LEU A 557 27.31 1.75 -16.33
N CYS A 558 27.50 2.21 -15.08
CA CYS A 558 28.22 3.45 -14.82
C CYS A 558 29.68 3.36 -15.24
N THR A 559 30.34 2.23 -14.96
CA THR A 559 31.73 2.00 -15.38
C THR A 559 31.86 2.02 -16.90
N ALA A 560 30.89 1.46 -17.63
CA ALA A 560 30.93 1.43 -19.08
C ALA A 560 30.55 2.77 -19.75
N SER A 561 29.59 3.54 -19.19
CA SER A 561 29.04 4.72 -19.89
C SER A 561 28.81 5.95 -19.00
N PRO A 562 29.44 7.11 -19.33
CA PRO A 562 29.12 8.37 -18.67
C PRO A 562 27.71 8.86 -19.01
N MET A 563 27.19 8.53 -20.20
CA MET A 563 25.83 8.90 -20.59
C MET A 563 24.79 8.20 -19.71
N ILE A 564 24.93 6.89 -19.46
CA ILE A 564 24.03 6.17 -18.54
C ILE A 564 24.18 6.69 -17.10
N THR A 565 25.39 7.03 -16.69
CA THR A 565 25.65 7.66 -15.38
C THR A 565 24.86 8.96 -15.23
N GLU A 566 24.87 9.82 -16.26
CA GLU A 566 24.08 11.05 -16.26
C GLU A 566 22.57 10.76 -16.25
N LEU A 567 22.14 9.78 -17.04
CA LEU A 567 20.75 9.35 -17.16
C LEU A 567 20.18 8.84 -15.82
N LEU A 568 20.83 7.88 -15.18
CA LEU A 568 20.41 7.32 -13.88
C LEU A 568 20.44 8.38 -12.77
N GLY A 569 21.43 9.28 -12.81
CA GLY A 569 21.52 10.38 -11.87
C GLY A 569 20.41 11.42 -12.05
N LYS A 570 19.98 11.68 -13.29
CA LYS A 570 18.92 12.64 -13.61
C LYS A 570 17.53 12.05 -13.42
N TYR A 571 17.36 10.75 -13.67
CA TYR A 571 16.09 10.02 -13.58
C TYR A 571 16.23 8.79 -12.68
N PRO A 572 16.21 8.97 -11.34
CA PRO A 572 16.42 7.87 -10.40
C PRO A 572 15.40 6.74 -10.47
N ILE A 573 14.21 6.99 -11.02
CA ILE A 573 13.18 5.96 -11.25
C ILE A 573 13.70 4.80 -12.12
N LEU A 574 14.70 5.07 -12.97
CA LEU A 574 15.34 4.06 -13.80
C LEU A 574 16.18 3.05 -13.01
N LEU A 575 16.47 3.31 -11.73
CA LEU A 575 17.14 2.32 -10.87
C LEU A 575 16.27 1.06 -10.67
N ASP A 576 14.95 1.19 -10.81
CA ASP A 576 14.02 0.05 -10.72
C ASP A 576 14.25 -0.95 -11.86
N GLU A 577 14.68 -0.48 -13.04
CA GLU A 577 15.02 -1.33 -14.19
C GLU A 577 16.26 -2.19 -13.94
N LEU A 578 17.09 -1.85 -12.95
CA LEU A 578 18.28 -2.62 -12.59
C LEU A 578 17.96 -3.90 -11.80
N LEU A 579 16.73 -4.03 -11.29
CA LEU A 579 16.28 -5.17 -10.49
C LEU A 579 16.16 -6.46 -11.30
N ASP A 580 15.83 -6.36 -12.60
CA ASP A 580 15.67 -7.49 -13.50
C ASP A 580 16.69 -7.38 -14.66
N PRO A 581 17.88 -7.98 -14.51
CA PRO A 581 18.89 -7.97 -15.56
C PRO A 581 18.40 -8.58 -16.88
N GLN A 582 17.46 -9.53 -16.85
CA GLN A 582 16.98 -10.17 -18.08
C GLN A 582 16.15 -9.20 -18.93
N GLN A 583 15.33 -8.36 -18.28
CA GLN A 583 14.57 -7.32 -18.96
C GLN A 583 15.44 -6.12 -19.33
N LEU A 584 16.39 -5.74 -18.48
CA LEU A 584 17.29 -4.61 -18.72
C LEU A 584 18.07 -4.74 -20.04
N TYR A 585 18.53 -5.95 -20.36
CA TYR A 585 19.30 -6.24 -21.57
C TYR A 585 18.46 -6.68 -22.78
N ARG A 586 17.13 -6.60 -22.68
CA ARG A 586 16.21 -6.97 -23.76
C ARG A 586 15.42 -5.74 -24.22
N PRO A 587 15.91 -5.03 -25.26
CA PRO A 587 15.15 -3.96 -25.88
C PRO A 587 13.79 -4.46 -26.39
N VAL A 588 12.81 -3.56 -26.43
CA VAL A 588 11.50 -3.79 -27.04
C VAL A 588 11.70 -4.18 -28.50
N GLU A 589 10.97 -5.19 -28.97
CA GLU A 589 10.99 -5.58 -30.36
C GLU A 589 10.54 -4.42 -31.26
N LEU A 590 11.22 -4.20 -32.40
CA LEU A 590 11.02 -3.02 -33.26
C LEU A 590 9.53 -2.76 -33.59
N THR A 591 8.75 -3.80 -33.86
CA THR A 591 7.33 -3.69 -34.23
C THR A 591 6.39 -3.49 -33.03
N SER A 592 6.90 -3.60 -31.80
CA SER A 592 6.08 -3.72 -30.59
C SER A 592 6.03 -2.45 -29.75
N TYR A 593 6.84 -1.42 -30.05
CA TYR A 593 6.86 -0.14 -29.31
C TYR A 593 5.49 0.50 -29.15
N ARG A 594 4.63 0.46 -30.18
CA ARG A 594 3.26 1.03 -30.13
C ARG A 594 2.37 0.26 -29.16
N ALA A 595 2.44 -1.07 -29.21
CA ALA A 595 1.65 -1.94 -28.33
C ALA A 595 2.10 -1.79 -26.87
N GLU A 596 3.41 -1.85 -26.60
CA GLU A 596 3.96 -1.70 -25.25
C GLU A 596 3.67 -0.31 -24.66
N LEU A 597 3.78 0.75 -25.45
CA LEU A 597 3.39 2.09 -25.00
C LEU A 597 1.89 2.17 -24.68
N GLY A 598 1.05 1.53 -25.50
CA GLY A 598 -0.39 1.44 -25.25
C GLY A 598 -0.71 0.73 -23.93
N GLU A 599 -0.09 -0.42 -23.67
CA GLU A 599 -0.25 -1.17 -22.42
C GLU A 599 0.27 -0.38 -21.19
N TYR A 600 1.38 0.34 -21.36
CA TYR A 600 1.95 1.19 -20.32
C TYR A 600 0.96 2.30 -19.90
N LEU A 601 0.32 2.95 -20.88
CA LEU A 601 -0.62 4.05 -20.64
C LEU A 601 -2.02 3.58 -20.21
N ALA A 602 -2.44 2.36 -20.57
CA ALA A 602 -3.77 1.81 -20.25
C ALA A 602 -4.07 1.74 -18.74
N ARG A 603 -3.04 1.80 -17.89
CA ARG A 603 -3.16 1.78 -16.42
C ARG A 603 -3.49 3.15 -15.83
N ILE A 604 -3.47 4.20 -16.65
CA ILE A 604 -3.62 5.60 -16.24
C ILE A 604 -4.95 6.12 -16.80
N PRO A 605 -5.78 6.81 -15.99
CA PRO A 605 -7.00 7.43 -16.50
C PRO A 605 -6.72 8.35 -17.69
N GLU A 606 -7.53 8.27 -18.74
CA GLU A 606 -7.35 9.10 -19.96
C GLU A 606 -7.54 10.59 -19.69
N GLU A 607 -8.32 10.94 -18.65
CA GLU A 607 -8.59 12.32 -18.26
C GLU A 607 -7.44 12.96 -17.45
N ASP A 608 -6.57 12.14 -16.83
CA ASP A 608 -5.44 12.63 -16.04
C ASP A 608 -4.25 12.96 -16.92
N MET A 609 -4.28 14.16 -17.50
CA MET A 609 -3.27 14.59 -18.45
C MET A 609 -1.87 14.74 -17.87
N GLU A 610 -1.76 15.08 -16.58
CA GLU A 610 -0.47 15.24 -15.94
C GLU A 610 0.24 13.88 -15.81
N GLN A 611 -0.49 12.86 -15.35
CA GLN A 611 0.04 11.50 -15.29
C GLN A 611 0.33 10.92 -16.67
N GLN A 612 -0.54 11.14 -17.66
CA GLN A 612 -0.30 10.71 -19.03
C GLN A 612 0.99 11.32 -19.61
N MET A 613 1.24 12.61 -19.36
CA MET A 613 2.47 13.28 -19.78
C MET A 613 3.71 12.75 -19.06
N GLU A 614 3.61 12.49 -17.76
CA GLU A 614 4.71 11.93 -16.97
C GLU A 614 5.05 10.51 -17.43
N ALA A 615 4.04 9.68 -17.67
CA ALA A 615 4.19 8.30 -18.11
C ALA A 615 4.87 8.17 -19.48
N LEU A 616 4.52 9.01 -20.45
CA LEU A 616 5.21 9.06 -21.75
C LEU A 616 6.72 9.28 -21.60
N ARG A 617 7.12 10.15 -20.66
CA ARG A 617 8.53 10.45 -20.42
C ARG A 617 9.22 9.29 -19.72
N GLN A 618 8.58 8.68 -18.71
CA GLN A 618 9.12 7.49 -18.04
C GLN A 618 9.32 6.33 -19.01
N PHE A 619 8.33 6.07 -19.89
CA PHE A 619 8.43 5.04 -20.92
C PHE A 619 9.61 5.30 -21.87
N LYS A 620 9.75 6.56 -22.36
CA LYS A 620 10.90 6.97 -23.18
C LYS A 620 12.23 6.68 -22.47
N GLN A 621 12.39 7.16 -21.23
CA GLN A 621 13.66 7.02 -20.51
C GLN A 621 13.99 5.55 -20.22
N THR A 622 12.97 4.73 -19.93
CA THR A 622 13.11 3.29 -19.74
C THR A 622 13.60 2.60 -21.02
N CYS A 623 12.98 2.90 -22.15
CA CYS A 623 13.40 2.35 -23.44
C CYS A 623 14.83 2.78 -23.80
N ILE A 624 15.18 4.05 -23.59
CA ILE A 624 16.54 4.57 -23.82
C ILE A 624 17.57 3.82 -22.96
N LEU A 625 17.27 3.60 -21.67
CA LEU A 625 18.16 2.84 -20.79
C LEU A 625 18.35 1.41 -21.30
N ARG A 626 17.27 0.71 -21.67
CA ARG A 626 17.34 -0.68 -22.17
C ARG A 626 18.12 -0.78 -23.48
N ILE A 627 17.90 0.15 -24.42
CA ILE A 627 18.66 0.21 -25.68
C ILE A 627 20.15 0.43 -25.38
N ALA A 628 20.49 1.40 -24.54
CA ALA A 628 21.87 1.72 -24.18
C ALA A 628 22.55 0.59 -23.39
N ALA A 629 21.83 -0.07 -22.48
CA ALA A 629 22.33 -1.21 -21.72
C ALA A 629 22.61 -2.41 -22.64
N ALA A 630 21.72 -2.70 -23.60
CA ALA A 630 21.90 -3.78 -24.56
C ALA A 630 23.04 -3.52 -25.55
N ASP A 631 23.21 -2.27 -25.98
CA ASP A 631 24.33 -1.81 -26.82
C ASP A 631 25.68 -2.01 -26.09
N ILE A 632 25.79 -1.51 -24.85
CA ILE A 632 26.99 -1.68 -24.01
C ILE A 632 27.29 -3.15 -23.72
N ALA A 633 26.26 -3.97 -23.48
CA ALA A 633 26.44 -5.39 -23.22
C ALA A 633 26.77 -6.20 -24.49
N GLY A 634 26.77 -5.58 -25.67
CA GLY A 634 26.99 -6.25 -26.96
C GLY A 634 25.83 -7.16 -27.40
N VAL A 635 24.67 -7.05 -26.75
CA VAL A 635 23.45 -7.81 -27.08
C VAL A 635 22.75 -7.18 -28.29
N LEU A 636 22.74 -5.85 -28.37
CA LEU A 636 22.21 -5.10 -29.49
C LEU A 636 23.36 -4.59 -30.37
N PRO A 637 23.43 -4.95 -31.67
CA PRO A 637 24.43 -4.38 -32.57
C PRO A 637 24.24 -2.87 -32.70
N VAL A 638 25.33 -2.09 -32.67
CA VAL A 638 25.30 -0.62 -32.81
C VAL A 638 24.52 -0.14 -34.04
N MET A 639 24.59 -0.90 -35.15
CA MET A 639 23.86 -0.61 -36.40
C MET A 639 22.33 -0.66 -36.25
N LYS A 640 21.82 -1.24 -35.17
CA LYS A 640 20.39 -1.34 -34.85
C LYS A 640 19.93 -0.32 -33.80
N VAL A 641 20.85 0.41 -33.17
CA VAL A 641 20.51 1.41 -32.15
C VAL A 641 19.63 2.52 -32.75
N SER A 642 20.01 3.07 -33.91
CA SER A 642 19.23 4.11 -34.58
C SER A 642 17.85 3.62 -35.01
N ASP A 643 17.72 2.35 -35.43
CA ASP A 643 16.43 1.73 -35.73
C ASP A 643 15.53 1.77 -34.49
N HIS A 644 15.99 1.26 -33.34
CA HIS A 644 15.21 1.26 -32.11
C HIS A 644 14.80 2.66 -31.63
N LEU A 645 15.71 3.63 -31.73
CA LEU A 645 15.42 5.01 -31.35
C LEU A 645 14.38 5.65 -32.28
N THR A 646 14.39 5.30 -33.57
CA THR A 646 13.41 5.76 -34.56
C THR A 646 12.04 5.15 -34.32
N TYR A 647 11.93 3.83 -34.14
CA TYR A 647 10.66 3.18 -33.78
C TYR A 647 10.07 3.69 -32.46
N LEU A 648 10.90 3.96 -31.45
CA LEU A 648 10.47 4.58 -30.21
C LEU A 648 9.90 5.99 -30.45
N ALA A 649 10.61 6.81 -31.23
CA ALA A 649 10.16 8.15 -31.58
C ALA A 649 8.83 8.11 -32.34
N GLU A 650 8.65 7.18 -33.28
CA GLU A 650 7.38 7.02 -34.00
C GLU A 650 6.21 6.73 -33.07
N ALA A 651 6.38 5.73 -32.19
CA ALA A 651 5.33 5.32 -31.26
C ALA A 651 4.93 6.48 -30.33
N ILE A 652 5.91 7.25 -29.85
CA ILE A 652 5.69 8.43 -29.02
C ILE A 652 4.98 9.53 -29.82
N VAL A 653 5.42 9.84 -31.04
CA VAL A 653 4.78 10.86 -31.90
C VAL A 653 3.32 10.50 -32.16
N GLU A 654 3.05 9.24 -32.52
CA GLU A 654 1.69 8.75 -32.75
C GLU A 654 0.81 8.93 -31.49
N GLN A 655 1.31 8.54 -30.32
CA GLN A 655 0.56 8.70 -29.07
C GLN A 655 0.30 10.17 -28.71
N VAL A 656 1.31 11.04 -28.86
CA VAL A 656 1.14 12.48 -28.61
C VAL A 656 0.08 13.07 -29.54
N VAL A 657 0.07 12.68 -30.81
CA VAL A 657 -0.98 13.08 -31.77
C VAL A 657 -2.35 12.54 -31.35
N ASN A 658 -2.44 11.32 -30.84
CA ASN A 658 -3.69 10.74 -30.31
C ASN A 658 -4.21 11.51 -29.10
N GLN A 659 -3.36 11.82 -28.13
CA GLN A 659 -3.73 12.60 -26.95
C GLN A 659 -4.13 14.03 -27.30
N ALA A 660 -3.37 14.72 -28.16
CA ALA A 660 -3.70 16.06 -28.62
C ALA A 660 -5.03 16.07 -29.40
N TRP A 661 -5.27 15.06 -30.23
CA TRP A 661 -6.53 14.90 -30.97
C TRP A 661 -7.72 14.76 -30.03
N SER A 662 -7.63 13.85 -29.05
CA SER A 662 -8.71 13.61 -28.07
C SER A 662 -9.11 14.90 -27.34
N GLN A 663 -8.12 15.69 -26.92
CA GLN A 663 -8.35 16.99 -26.26
C GLN A 663 -8.98 18.03 -27.19
N MET A 664 -8.55 18.10 -28.46
CA MET A 664 -9.15 19.04 -29.41
C MET A 664 -10.59 18.62 -29.74
N LYS A 665 -10.84 17.32 -29.90
CA LYS A 665 -12.17 16.74 -30.12
C LYS A 665 -13.12 17.05 -28.96
N ALA A 666 -12.69 16.83 -27.73
CA ALA A 666 -13.50 17.11 -26.55
C ALA A 666 -13.94 18.58 -26.46
N LYS A 667 -13.13 19.51 -26.97
CA LYS A 667 -13.38 20.96 -26.87
C LYS A 667 -14.09 21.58 -28.08
N TYR A 668 -13.78 21.12 -29.28
CA TYR A 668 -14.23 21.74 -30.53
C TYR A 668 -15.02 20.79 -31.44
N GLY A 669 -15.10 19.51 -31.10
CA GLY A 669 -15.57 18.45 -32.00
C GLY A 669 -14.54 18.10 -33.08
N GLU A 670 -14.98 17.42 -34.13
CA GLU A 670 -14.16 17.02 -35.27
C GLU A 670 -14.47 17.88 -36.51
N PRO A 671 -13.49 18.16 -37.37
CA PRO A 671 -13.73 18.76 -38.68
C PRO A 671 -14.69 17.93 -39.53
N ASN A 672 -15.75 18.56 -40.04
CA ASN A 672 -16.83 17.88 -40.76
C ASN A 672 -16.47 17.28 -42.13
N HIS A 673 -15.25 17.50 -42.64
CA HIS A 673 -14.78 16.92 -43.89
C HIS A 673 -14.17 15.51 -43.70
N LEU A 674 -14.03 15.06 -42.45
CA LEU A 674 -13.43 13.78 -42.13
C LEU A 674 -14.39 12.63 -42.44
N ASN A 675 -13.93 11.68 -43.26
CA ASN A 675 -14.66 10.45 -43.56
C ASN A 675 -14.01 9.21 -42.92
N ASP A 676 -12.68 9.16 -42.87
CA ASP A 676 -11.91 8.16 -42.13
C ASP A 676 -10.47 8.73 -41.90
N GLY A 677 -9.84 8.39 -40.77
CA GLY A 677 -8.63 9.05 -40.28
C GLY A 677 -8.79 10.51 -39.83
N LYS A 678 -7.67 11.19 -39.55
CA LYS A 678 -7.63 12.52 -38.93
C LYS A 678 -7.42 13.71 -39.89
N GLY A 679 -7.13 13.47 -41.18
CA GLY A 679 -6.80 14.54 -42.14
C GLY A 679 -5.54 15.34 -41.77
N PHE A 680 -4.65 14.76 -40.96
CA PHE A 680 -3.43 15.39 -40.42
C PHE A 680 -2.25 14.43 -40.55
N ALA A 681 -1.07 14.96 -40.87
CA ALA A 681 0.15 14.19 -40.93
C ALA A 681 1.33 14.92 -40.29
N VAL A 682 2.23 14.13 -39.71
CA VAL A 682 3.53 14.56 -39.18
C VAL A 682 4.62 14.00 -40.08
N LEU A 683 5.41 14.88 -40.68
CA LEU A 683 6.54 14.54 -41.55
C LEU A 683 7.83 14.63 -40.74
N GLY A 684 8.57 13.53 -40.65
CA GLY A 684 9.91 13.49 -40.05
C GLY A 684 10.96 13.91 -41.08
N TYR A 685 11.83 14.82 -40.68
CA TYR A 685 12.94 15.33 -41.48
C TYR A 685 14.29 15.03 -40.81
N GLY A 686 15.40 15.29 -41.52
CA GLY A 686 16.74 15.18 -40.97
C GLY A 686 17.03 13.80 -40.39
N LYS A 687 17.66 13.74 -39.21
CA LYS A 687 18.06 12.48 -38.58
C LYS A 687 16.90 11.52 -38.34
N VAL A 688 15.73 12.08 -38.08
CA VAL A 688 14.53 11.29 -37.85
C VAL A 688 14.16 10.53 -39.12
N GLY A 689 13.93 11.25 -40.22
CA GLY A 689 13.50 10.59 -41.44
C GLY A 689 14.60 9.87 -42.21
N GLY A 690 15.87 10.12 -41.85
CA GLY A 690 17.03 9.37 -42.32
C GLY A 690 17.31 8.07 -41.56
N TRP A 691 16.54 7.73 -40.51
CA TRP A 691 16.82 6.60 -39.61
C TRP A 691 18.17 6.71 -38.87
N GLU A 692 18.58 7.93 -38.53
CA GLU A 692 19.88 8.27 -37.93
C GLU A 692 19.74 8.88 -36.53
N LEU A 693 18.66 8.57 -35.81
CA LEU A 693 18.48 9.06 -34.44
C LEU A 693 19.54 8.50 -33.49
N GLY A 694 20.27 9.39 -32.82
CA GLY A 694 21.05 9.11 -31.62
C GLY A 694 20.29 9.46 -30.33
N TYR A 695 20.80 9.00 -29.18
CA TYR A 695 20.15 9.10 -27.86
C TYR A 695 19.68 10.51 -27.46
N ASN A 696 20.38 11.56 -27.90
CA ASN A 696 20.09 12.97 -27.58
C ASN A 696 19.61 13.78 -28.79
N SER A 697 19.06 13.13 -29.81
CA SER A 697 18.63 13.82 -31.03
C SER A 697 17.31 14.55 -30.85
N ASP A 698 17.20 15.70 -31.51
CA ASP A 698 15.95 16.45 -31.65
C ASP A 698 15.04 15.77 -32.69
N LEU A 699 13.74 16.06 -32.63
CA LEU A 699 12.78 15.63 -33.64
C LEU A 699 12.50 16.75 -34.62
N ASP A 700 13.09 16.69 -35.81
CA ASP A 700 12.78 17.60 -36.92
C ASP A 700 11.44 17.20 -37.55
N VAL A 701 10.38 17.99 -37.33
CA VAL A 701 9.03 17.66 -37.79
C VAL A 701 8.32 18.80 -38.51
N VAL A 702 7.51 18.46 -39.50
CA VAL A 702 6.62 19.38 -40.22
C VAL A 702 5.19 18.85 -40.20
N PHE A 703 4.22 19.74 -39.94
CA PHE A 703 2.80 19.38 -39.86
C PHE A 703 2.04 19.79 -41.13
N VAL A 704 1.23 18.87 -41.66
CA VAL A 704 0.38 19.12 -42.84
C VAL A 704 -1.06 18.60 -42.66
N HIS A 705 -2.03 19.21 -43.35
CA HIS A 705 -3.44 18.80 -43.31
C HIS A 705 -4.13 18.90 -44.70
N ASP A 706 -5.22 18.17 -44.94
CA ASP A 706 -6.03 18.23 -46.18
C ASP A 706 -7.34 19.00 -46.03
N CYS A 707 -7.50 19.74 -44.92
CA CYS A 707 -8.69 20.52 -44.63
C CYS A 707 -9.11 21.50 -45.76
N PRO A 708 -10.30 21.31 -46.35
CA PRO A 708 -10.90 22.27 -47.26
C PRO A 708 -11.14 23.62 -46.57
N THR A 709 -11.15 24.72 -47.35
CA THR A 709 -11.41 26.08 -46.83
C THR A 709 -12.82 26.26 -46.25
N SER A 710 -13.77 25.40 -46.60
CA SER A 710 -15.15 25.47 -46.14
C SER A 710 -15.45 24.54 -44.96
N SER A 711 -14.47 23.83 -44.42
CA SER A 711 -14.69 22.88 -43.32
C SER A 711 -14.75 23.58 -41.96
N ILE A 712 -15.67 23.13 -41.12
CA ILE A 712 -15.88 23.61 -39.75
C ILE A 712 -15.94 22.41 -38.80
N THR A 713 -15.72 22.65 -37.51
CA THR A 713 -15.83 21.61 -36.48
C THR A 713 -17.26 21.45 -35.96
N ASP A 714 -17.60 20.27 -35.44
CA ASP A 714 -18.98 19.89 -35.06
C ASP A 714 -19.28 19.89 -33.54
N GLY A 715 -18.37 20.36 -32.70
CA GLY A 715 -18.55 20.39 -31.24
C GLY A 715 -19.23 21.65 -30.71
N GLU A 716 -19.35 21.76 -29.38
CA GLU A 716 -20.03 22.87 -28.70
C GLU A 716 -19.48 24.25 -29.10
N LYS A 717 -18.16 24.34 -29.29
CA LYS A 717 -17.48 25.51 -29.81
C LYS A 717 -17.01 25.28 -31.24
N CYS A 718 -17.87 25.58 -32.21
CA CYS A 718 -17.57 25.50 -33.64
C CYS A 718 -16.45 26.49 -34.03
N ILE A 719 -15.40 25.98 -34.69
CA ILE A 719 -14.30 26.77 -35.25
C ILE A 719 -14.01 26.37 -36.71
N ASP A 720 -13.24 27.19 -37.41
CA ASP A 720 -12.72 26.87 -38.74
C ASP A 720 -11.81 25.63 -38.69
N GLY A 721 -11.94 24.73 -39.67
CA GLY A 721 -11.19 23.47 -39.71
C GLY A 721 -9.67 23.65 -39.79
N ARG A 722 -9.17 24.68 -40.51
CA ARG A 722 -7.73 24.98 -40.54
C ARG A 722 -7.25 25.52 -39.19
N GLN A 723 -8.09 26.30 -38.52
CA GLN A 723 -7.82 26.74 -37.15
C GLN A 723 -7.77 25.56 -36.16
N PHE A 724 -8.58 24.52 -36.36
CA PHE A 724 -8.50 23.30 -35.57
C PHE A 724 -7.13 22.61 -35.70
N TYR A 725 -6.65 22.38 -36.93
CA TYR A 725 -5.33 21.77 -37.15
C TYR A 725 -4.16 22.64 -36.65
N LEU A 726 -4.29 23.97 -36.71
CA LEU A 726 -3.29 24.87 -36.14
C LEU A 726 -3.21 24.70 -34.61
N ARG A 727 -4.36 24.65 -33.92
CA ARG A 727 -4.42 24.40 -32.47
C ARG A 727 -3.93 23.00 -32.11
N LEU A 728 -4.21 22.00 -32.95
CA LEU A 728 -3.70 20.65 -32.78
C LEU A 728 -2.17 20.62 -32.82
N ALA A 729 -1.55 21.22 -33.84
CA ALA A 729 -0.09 21.31 -33.96
C ALA A 729 0.55 22.05 -32.77
N GLN A 730 -0.05 23.16 -32.33
CA GLN A 730 0.39 23.88 -31.12
C GLN A 730 0.30 23.00 -29.87
N ARG A 731 -0.76 22.19 -29.75
CA ARG A 731 -0.94 21.30 -28.60
C ARG A 731 0.07 20.15 -28.61
N ILE A 732 0.38 19.58 -29.78
CA ILE A 732 1.43 18.57 -29.94
C ILE A 732 2.78 19.13 -29.45
N ILE A 733 3.18 20.32 -29.93
CA ILE A 733 4.43 20.98 -29.50
C ILE A 733 4.44 21.18 -27.99
N HIS A 734 3.32 21.62 -27.41
CA HIS A 734 3.19 21.77 -25.97
C HIS A 734 3.38 20.45 -25.21
N LEU A 735 2.77 19.34 -25.65
CA LEU A 735 2.92 18.04 -25.00
C LEU A 735 4.38 17.54 -25.03
N PHE A 736 5.10 17.82 -26.12
CA PHE A 736 6.53 17.49 -26.23
C PHE A 736 7.42 18.34 -25.30
N SER A 737 7.21 19.65 -25.31
CA SER A 737 8.09 20.64 -24.65
C SER A 737 7.78 20.89 -23.18
N THR A 738 6.59 20.51 -22.69
CA THR A 738 6.22 20.68 -21.28
C THR A 738 7.21 19.96 -20.38
N ARG A 739 7.65 20.60 -19.30
CA ARG A 739 8.59 20.01 -18.35
C ARG A 739 7.83 19.39 -17.18
N THR A 740 8.00 18.09 -16.97
CA THR A 740 7.49 17.34 -15.82
C THR A 740 8.64 16.94 -14.89
N ALA A 741 8.36 16.15 -13.84
CA ALA A 741 9.38 15.60 -12.96
C ALA A 741 10.43 14.79 -13.74
N SER A 742 10.02 14.11 -14.81
CA SER A 742 10.90 13.38 -15.73
C SER A 742 11.42 14.20 -16.92
N GLY A 743 11.32 15.53 -16.86
CA GLY A 743 11.87 16.45 -17.87
C GLY A 743 10.93 16.68 -19.05
N ILE A 744 11.49 16.88 -20.24
CA ILE A 744 10.72 17.04 -21.49
C ILE A 744 10.67 15.72 -22.25
N LEU A 745 9.72 15.57 -23.17
CA LEU A 745 9.58 14.35 -23.95
C LEU A 745 10.58 14.32 -25.11
N TYR A 746 10.57 15.31 -25.99
CA TYR A 746 11.60 15.56 -27.01
C TYR A 746 11.71 17.07 -27.25
N GLU A 747 12.91 17.53 -27.61
CA GLU A 747 13.04 18.79 -28.31
C GLU A 747 12.51 18.61 -29.73
N VAL A 748 11.66 19.53 -30.17
CA VAL A 748 10.98 19.45 -31.47
C VAL A 748 11.37 20.66 -32.29
N ASP A 749 12.03 20.41 -33.42
CA ASP A 749 12.42 21.44 -34.38
C ASP A 749 11.42 21.47 -35.53
N THR A 750 10.86 22.65 -35.78
CA THR A 750 9.88 22.87 -36.86
C THR A 750 10.39 23.84 -37.93
N ARG A 751 11.68 24.17 -37.93
CA ARG A 751 12.29 25.19 -38.80
C ARG A 751 12.31 24.80 -40.28
N LEU A 752 12.20 23.51 -40.60
CA LEU A 752 12.17 22.99 -41.98
C LEU A 752 10.79 23.09 -42.66
N ARG A 753 9.79 23.68 -42.00
CA ARG A 753 8.48 23.94 -42.61
C ARG A 753 8.57 25.03 -43.70
N PRO A 754 7.60 25.12 -44.64
CA PRO A 754 7.56 26.17 -45.66
C PRO A 754 7.73 27.57 -45.06
N SER A 755 8.61 28.39 -45.66
CA SER A 755 8.97 29.73 -45.19
C SER A 755 9.60 29.78 -43.78
N GLY A 756 10.05 28.64 -43.25
CA GLY A 756 10.75 28.52 -41.97
C GLY A 756 9.99 29.09 -40.78
N ALA A 757 10.70 29.80 -39.90
CA ALA A 757 10.13 30.39 -38.69
C ALA A 757 8.97 31.38 -38.96
N SER A 758 8.98 32.03 -40.13
CA SER A 758 7.96 33.00 -40.55
C SER A 758 6.72 32.35 -41.18
N GLY A 759 6.79 31.06 -41.51
CA GLY A 759 5.70 30.32 -42.12
C GLY A 759 4.69 29.75 -41.13
N LEU A 760 3.53 29.36 -41.65
CA LEU A 760 2.46 28.74 -40.87
C LEU A 760 2.95 27.44 -40.22
N MET A 761 2.59 27.24 -38.95
CA MET A 761 2.99 26.06 -38.17
C MET A 761 2.45 24.75 -38.75
N VAL A 762 1.28 24.80 -39.38
CA VAL A 762 0.69 23.70 -40.15
C VAL A 762 0.30 24.24 -41.51
N SER A 763 0.60 23.48 -42.57
CA SER A 763 0.30 23.89 -43.95
C SER A 763 -0.73 22.96 -44.59
N PRO A 764 -1.66 23.48 -45.41
CA PRO A 764 -2.45 22.65 -46.31
C PRO A 764 -1.52 21.86 -47.25
N ILE A 765 -1.82 20.60 -47.54
CA ILE A 765 -0.96 19.77 -48.40
C ILE A 765 -0.80 20.36 -49.81
N GLU A 766 -1.84 20.99 -50.36
CA GLU A 766 -1.76 21.67 -51.66
C GLU A 766 -0.75 22.83 -51.63
N ALA A 767 -0.79 23.65 -50.57
CA ALA A 767 0.11 24.79 -50.41
C ALA A 767 1.55 24.32 -50.16
N PHE A 768 1.71 23.21 -49.44
CA PHE A 768 3.01 22.56 -49.25
C PHE A 768 3.58 22.06 -50.58
N GLU A 769 2.77 21.38 -51.41
CA GLU A 769 3.18 20.91 -52.74
C GLU A 769 3.56 22.08 -53.68
N GLU A 770 2.78 23.16 -53.68
CA GLU A 770 3.05 24.35 -54.48
C GLU A 770 4.37 25.01 -54.06
N TYR A 771 4.55 25.30 -52.78
CA TYR A 771 5.78 25.90 -52.24
C TYR A 771 7.03 25.12 -52.65
N GLN A 772 6.96 23.79 -52.54
CA GLN A 772 8.09 22.91 -52.88
C GLN A 772 8.44 22.92 -54.37
N GLN A 773 7.49 23.26 -55.25
CA GLN A 773 7.72 23.30 -56.70
C GLN A 773 8.16 24.66 -57.21
N THR A 774 7.81 25.75 -56.51
CA THR A 774 7.94 27.13 -57.00
C THR A 774 8.88 28.00 -56.19
N GLU A 775 8.96 27.82 -54.87
CA GLU A 775 9.65 28.74 -53.95
C GLU A 775 10.81 28.09 -53.17
N ALA A 776 10.77 26.78 -52.95
CA ALA A 776 11.78 26.07 -52.18
C ALA A 776 13.17 26.14 -52.82
N TRP A 777 14.18 26.45 -52.01
CA TRP A 777 15.58 26.47 -52.42
C TRP A 777 16.14 25.05 -52.59
N THR A 778 17.20 24.89 -53.38
CA THR A 778 17.83 23.57 -53.60
C THR A 778 18.26 22.87 -52.30
N TRP A 779 18.65 23.62 -51.26
CA TRP A 779 19.01 23.05 -49.96
C TRP A 779 17.78 22.59 -49.17
N GLU A 780 16.58 23.14 -49.41
CA GLU A 780 15.33 22.66 -48.81
C GLU A 780 14.87 21.34 -49.43
N HIS A 781 15.33 21.04 -50.66
CA HIS A 781 15.14 19.75 -51.32
C HIS A 781 16.19 18.70 -50.93
N GLN A 782 17.31 19.07 -50.30
CA GLN A 782 18.33 18.09 -49.88
C GLN A 782 17.85 17.14 -48.77
N PRO A 783 17.17 17.61 -47.70
CA PRO A 783 16.60 16.73 -46.67
C PRO A 783 15.49 15.80 -47.16
N TRP A 784 15.01 15.93 -48.41
CA TRP A 784 13.88 15.14 -48.92
C TRP A 784 14.24 13.70 -49.28
N SER A 785 15.53 13.36 -49.44
CA SER A 785 15.98 11.96 -49.56
C SER A 785 15.83 11.18 -48.25
N GLU A 786 15.65 11.88 -47.14
CA GLU A 786 15.53 11.39 -45.77
C GLU A 786 14.13 11.70 -45.21
N LEU A 787 13.10 11.76 -46.07
CA LEU A 787 11.74 12.05 -45.63
C LEU A 787 11.07 10.77 -45.11
N GLU A 788 10.63 10.78 -43.85
CA GLU A 788 9.81 9.71 -43.29
C GLU A 788 8.42 10.21 -42.88
N LEU A 789 7.44 9.33 -43.06
CA LEU A 789 6.05 9.61 -42.75
C LEU A 789 5.65 8.89 -41.46
N PHE A 790 5.76 9.57 -40.32
CA PHE A 790 5.37 9.01 -39.02
C PHE A 790 3.89 8.63 -38.95
N MET A 791 3.02 9.42 -39.58
CA MET A 791 1.57 9.18 -39.56
C MET A 791 0.91 9.84 -40.77
N ALA A 792 0.36 9.03 -41.69
CA ALA A 792 -0.66 9.46 -42.66
C ALA A 792 -1.38 8.25 -43.27
N ARG A 793 -2.46 8.50 -44.02
CA ARG A 793 -3.07 7.48 -44.87
C ARG A 793 -2.12 7.04 -46.00
N MET A 794 -2.23 5.81 -46.47
CA MET A 794 -1.43 5.29 -47.60
C MET A 794 -1.51 6.17 -48.87
N HIS A 795 -2.66 6.79 -49.16
CA HIS A 795 -2.80 7.68 -50.32
C HIS A 795 -2.01 8.99 -50.17
N TRP A 796 -1.80 9.46 -48.94
CA TRP A 796 -1.00 10.64 -48.63
C TRP A 796 0.48 10.37 -48.85
N PHE A 797 0.96 9.20 -48.41
CA PHE A 797 2.30 8.72 -48.70
C PHE A 797 2.55 8.72 -50.22
N LEU A 798 1.63 8.15 -51.01
CA LEU A 798 1.75 8.15 -52.48
C LEU A 798 1.71 9.55 -53.11
N ARG A 799 0.93 10.49 -52.56
CA ARG A 799 0.85 11.88 -53.05
C ARG A 799 2.11 12.66 -52.74
N LEU A 800 2.60 12.58 -51.50
CA LEU A 800 3.85 13.20 -51.08
C LEU A 800 5.04 12.60 -51.82
N MET A 801 5.12 11.27 -51.96
CA MET A 801 6.19 10.59 -52.70
C MET A 801 6.18 10.96 -54.20
N LYS A 802 5.02 11.19 -54.82
CA LYS A 802 4.93 11.75 -56.19
C LYS A 802 5.46 13.18 -56.27
N CYS A 803 5.19 14.01 -55.26
CA CYS A 803 5.76 15.36 -55.16
C CYS A 803 7.29 15.29 -55.01
N VAL A 804 7.80 14.41 -54.12
CA VAL A 804 9.23 14.15 -53.91
C VAL A 804 9.91 13.79 -55.23
N ILE A 805 9.39 12.79 -55.95
CA ILE A 805 9.96 12.33 -57.23
C ILE A 805 9.97 13.45 -58.29
N ARG A 806 8.95 14.32 -58.32
CA ARG A 806 8.90 15.46 -59.27
C ARG A 806 9.92 16.54 -58.93
N CYS A 807 10.09 16.88 -57.66
CA CYS A 807 11.07 17.88 -57.23
C CYS A 807 12.51 17.38 -57.37
N TYR A 808 12.78 16.10 -57.07
CA TYR A 808 14.09 15.48 -57.25
C TYR A 808 14.54 15.49 -58.71
N ASN A 809 13.64 15.12 -59.64
CA ASN A 809 13.93 15.19 -61.08
C ASN A 809 14.23 16.62 -61.56
N LYS A 810 13.57 17.66 -61.01
CA LYS A 810 13.90 19.06 -61.31
C LYS A 810 15.29 19.46 -60.79
N ALA A 811 15.64 19.03 -59.57
CA ALA A 811 16.94 19.33 -58.96
C ALA A 811 18.10 18.61 -59.69
N GLU A 812 17.88 17.39 -60.18
CA GLU A 812 18.86 16.64 -60.98
C GLU A 812 19.06 17.24 -62.38
N ILE A 813 17.99 17.77 -62.99
CA ILE A 813 18.05 18.53 -64.25
C ILE A 813 18.76 19.88 -64.06
N ALA A 814 18.66 20.51 -62.88
CA ALA A 814 19.37 21.76 -62.57
C ALA A 814 20.85 21.54 -62.17
N LYS A 815 21.24 20.31 -61.82
CA LYS A 815 22.63 19.89 -61.52
C LYS A 815 23.42 19.45 -62.76
N ARG A 816 22.75 19.09 -63.86
CA ARG A 816 23.36 18.85 -65.18
C ARG A 816 23.39 20.13 -66.00
#